data_AF-F8F8M0-F1
#
_entry.id   AF-F8F8M0-F1
#
_cell.length_a   1.000
_cell.length_b   1.000
_cell.length_c   1.000
_cell.angle_alpha   90.00
_cell.angle_beta   90.00
_cell.angle_gamma   90.00
#
_symmetry.space_group_name_H-M   'P 1'
#
loop_
_entity.id
_entity.type
_entity.pdbx_description
1 polymer ?
#
loop_
_entity_poly.entity_id
_entity_poly.type
_entity_poly.pdbx_seq_one_letter_code
_entity_poly.pdbx_strand_id
1 'polypeptide(L)'
;MKTLIIAEKPDMGRNIAAAIDPKAKNQRTYIEGEQYIITWAIGHLIGLAEPDAYDDRYKKWNLGDLPIIPEQFKLVPNAKTKDQLKVIAELAKRCSHLVNACDAGREGQHIFSLIQRHLKLKQPVKRLWISDLTPETIRRGFAELKEGADFEPLTRAAKARSEADWLIGMNGSRAFTTKHKELLSVGRVQTPVLALLYDRQKEIEAFQSNKYYEVEAWFEQGETLYRGLWQGERLTDGEKAKALAEKVKGKRGRVESYEVKDTKEYPFKLYDLTLLQREANAKFGFSAKKTLDLAQTLYEKHKAISYPRTNSNYVTEQNIPEMHRALDQLAKTDYRGLVEGADKKFVHKNNKAVCNPSKVEDHHAILPTHKTPGALPPDEAKLYDLIVRRFLSQFYPAASYKMHTVLTAAEGERFKSTIKQLLDLGWKVIYADQKKEKPTGRGKGKADGKEDDEESAEEEVQTPFTLDAAQEVRCKKSSAKEKETQPPKPYTEGTLLKAMESAGKQIEDEELRDAMKDSGLGTPATRASVIERLKNVGYVVMQGKRIAITPKGRTAVELIRGAGVELLTSPEMTGHWERRLNEIARGTASDEQFMANVKKFATMIVDKVRVQRPAEKTAFEGEAAAAGGAGRGRAAPAPALRSPRPRLRFAPRARACASLPAPAPALRSPRPRLRFAPRARACASLPAPAPALRSPRPRLRFAPRARACASLPAPAPALRSPRPRLRFAPRARACASLPAPAPALRSPRPRLRFAPRARACASLPAPAPALRSPRPRLRFAPRARACASLPAPAPALRSPRPRLRFAPRARACASLPAPAPALRSPRPRLRFAPRARACASLPAPAPALRSPRPRLRFAPRARACASLPAPAPALRSPRPRLRFAPRARACASLPAPAPALRSPRPRLRFAPRARACASLPAPAPALRSPRPRLRFAPRARACASLPAPAPALRSPRPRLRFAPRARACASLPAPAPALRSPRPRLRFAPRARACASLPAPAPALRSPRPRLRFAPRARACASLPAPAPALRSPRPRLRFAPRARACASLPAPAPALRSPRPRLRFAPRARACASLPAPAPALRSPRPRLRFAPRARACASLPAPAPALRSPRPRLRFAPRARACASLPAPAPALRSPRPRLRFAPRASHQLGRPSLTLPLHAPACRCLSAASGVRGSCASSGT
;
A
#
# COMPACT_ATOMS: atom_id res chain seq x y z
N MET A 1 44.05 28.32 -25.01
CA MET A 1 42.75 27.96 -25.65
C MET A 1 41.63 28.08 -24.62
N LYS A 2 40.47 28.64 -25.00
CA LYS A 2 39.34 28.90 -24.10
C LYS A 2 38.53 27.64 -23.77
N THR A 3 37.66 27.73 -22.76
CA THR A 3 36.68 26.69 -22.39
C THR A 3 35.28 27.06 -22.87
N LEU A 4 34.57 26.13 -23.53
CA LEU A 4 33.19 26.34 -23.97
C LEU A 4 32.20 25.86 -22.90
N ILE A 5 31.39 26.77 -22.36
CA ILE A 5 30.31 26.48 -21.44
C ILE A 5 29.00 26.39 -22.23
N ILE A 6 28.30 25.26 -22.13
CA ILE A 6 27.00 25.04 -22.80
C ILE A 6 25.90 24.97 -21.74
N ALA A 7 25.14 26.05 -21.62
CA ALA A 7 23.95 26.14 -20.76
C ALA A 7 22.68 25.60 -21.46
N GLU A 8 21.59 25.37 -20.72
CA GLU A 8 20.34 24.87 -21.33
C GLU A 8 19.56 25.97 -22.08
N LYS A 9 19.67 27.22 -21.62
CA LYS A 9 18.88 28.37 -22.07
C LYS A 9 19.70 29.67 -22.03
N PRO A 10 19.31 30.70 -22.82
CA PRO A 10 20.01 31.98 -22.85
C PRO A 10 20.17 32.65 -21.48
N ASP A 11 19.10 32.72 -20.69
CA ASP A 11 19.15 33.39 -19.38
C ASP A 11 20.09 32.70 -18.39
N MET A 12 20.15 31.37 -18.44
CA MET A 12 21.10 30.60 -17.64
C MET A 12 22.54 30.93 -18.05
N GLY A 13 22.82 31.01 -19.36
CA GLY A 13 24.13 31.41 -19.87
C GLY A 13 24.53 32.83 -19.42
N ARG A 14 23.59 33.79 -19.46
CA ARG A 14 23.81 35.16 -18.99
C ARG A 14 24.12 35.23 -17.50
N ASN A 15 23.36 34.50 -16.67
CA ASN A 15 23.61 34.45 -15.22
C ASN A 15 24.97 33.83 -14.90
N ILE A 16 25.36 32.79 -15.65
CA ILE A 16 26.69 32.19 -15.53
C ILE A 16 27.78 33.22 -15.88
N ALA A 17 27.68 33.88 -17.04
CA ALA A 17 28.62 34.90 -17.46
C ALA A 17 28.78 36.02 -16.42
N ALA A 18 27.67 36.59 -15.95
CA ALA A 18 27.68 37.65 -14.94
C ALA A 18 28.37 37.23 -13.63
N ALA A 19 28.33 35.95 -13.27
CA ALA A 19 28.90 35.45 -12.03
C ALA A 19 30.39 35.14 -12.11
N ILE A 20 30.87 34.61 -13.24
CA ILE A 20 32.25 34.09 -13.39
C ILE A 20 33.13 34.89 -14.35
N ASP A 21 32.55 35.67 -15.25
CA ASP A 21 33.26 36.47 -16.25
C ASP A 21 32.48 37.76 -16.57
N PRO A 22 32.35 38.69 -15.60
CA PRO A 22 31.47 39.86 -15.72
C PRO A 22 31.91 40.87 -16.80
N LYS A 23 33.15 40.79 -17.28
CA LYS A 23 33.69 41.64 -18.35
C LYS A 23 33.52 41.01 -19.74
N ALA A 24 32.95 39.81 -19.84
CA ALA A 24 32.77 39.11 -21.10
C ALA A 24 31.85 39.88 -22.07
N LYS A 25 32.23 39.93 -23.35
CA LYS A 25 31.50 40.65 -24.40
C LYS A 25 30.27 39.87 -24.83
N ASN A 26 29.11 40.52 -24.79
CA ASN A 26 27.87 39.94 -25.26
C ASN A 26 27.87 39.85 -26.79
N GLN A 27 27.61 38.66 -27.32
CA GLN A 27 27.30 38.43 -28.71
C GLN A 27 25.83 37.99 -28.84
N ARG A 28 25.31 37.90 -30.06
CA ARG A 28 23.90 37.55 -30.29
C ARG A 28 23.54 36.15 -29.77
N THR A 29 24.44 35.18 -29.89
CA THR A 29 24.18 33.75 -29.65
C THR A 29 25.10 33.10 -28.61
N TYR A 30 26.04 33.88 -28.06
CA TYR A 30 26.98 33.49 -27.01
C TYR A 30 27.53 34.73 -26.31
N ILE A 31 28.34 34.54 -25.27
CA ILE A 31 29.07 35.57 -24.55
C ILE A 31 30.53 35.12 -24.51
N GLU A 32 31.46 36.02 -24.79
CA GLU A 32 32.87 35.69 -24.90
C GLU A 32 33.73 36.59 -24.03
N GLY A 33 34.39 35.97 -23.05
CA GLY A 33 35.42 36.61 -22.22
C GLY A 33 36.80 36.05 -22.53
N GLU A 34 37.75 36.30 -21.64
CA GLU A 34 39.15 35.92 -21.85
C GLU A 34 39.36 34.40 -21.73
N GLN A 35 38.75 33.78 -20.72
CA GLN A 35 38.93 32.37 -20.40
C GLN A 35 37.77 31.50 -20.92
N TYR A 36 36.56 32.06 -21.00
CA TYR A 36 35.34 31.32 -21.28
C TYR A 36 34.61 31.84 -22.52
N ILE A 37 34.09 30.91 -23.32
CA ILE A 37 33.03 31.16 -24.28
C ILE A 37 31.77 30.51 -23.71
N ILE A 38 30.71 31.29 -23.49
CA ILE A 38 29.47 30.85 -22.86
C ILE A 38 28.36 30.89 -23.90
N THR A 39 27.85 29.73 -24.25
CA THR A 39 26.70 29.59 -25.15
C THR A 39 25.62 28.77 -24.49
N TRP A 40 24.53 28.55 -25.19
CA TRP A 40 23.36 27.87 -24.68
C TRP A 40 22.67 27.04 -25.76
N ALA A 41 21.96 26.03 -25.29
CA ALA A 41 20.88 25.41 -26.03
C ALA A 41 19.62 26.29 -25.96
N ILE A 42 18.55 25.83 -26.61
CA ILE A 42 17.22 26.44 -26.56
C ILE A 42 16.24 25.28 -26.32
N GLY A 43 16.49 24.55 -25.24
CA GLY A 43 15.95 23.20 -25.05
C GLY A 43 16.61 22.18 -25.99
N HIS A 44 15.86 21.19 -26.46
CA HIS A 44 16.38 20.17 -27.37
C HIS A 44 16.67 20.72 -28.76
N LEU A 45 17.96 20.81 -29.11
CA LEU A 45 18.42 21.15 -30.46
C LEU A 45 18.40 19.94 -31.42
N ILE A 46 18.35 18.73 -30.86
CA ILE A 46 18.47 17.46 -31.57
C ILE A 46 17.38 16.51 -31.05
N GLY A 47 16.79 15.73 -31.95
CA GLY A 47 15.83 14.68 -31.64
C GLY A 47 16.25 13.32 -32.18
N LEU A 48 15.47 12.29 -31.85
CA LEU A 48 15.55 10.99 -32.51
C LEU A 48 14.93 11.09 -33.91
N ALA A 49 15.55 10.47 -34.89
CA ALA A 49 15.02 10.47 -36.26
C ALA A 49 13.65 9.78 -36.33
N GLU A 50 12.80 10.25 -37.23
CA GLU A 50 11.56 9.55 -37.60
C GLU A 50 11.88 8.28 -38.41
N PRO A 51 10.96 7.29 -38.49
CA PRO A 51 11.23 6.01 -39.13
C PRO A 51 11.71 6.10 -40.59
N ASP A 52 11.20 7.03 -41.37
CA ASP A 52 11.59 7.27 -42.77
C ASP A 52 13.07 7.63 -42.95
N ALA A 53 13.72 8.23 -41.95
CA ALA A 53 15.16 8.48 -41.98
C ALA A 53 15.99 7.20 -41.83
N TYR A 54 15.39 6.07 -41.44
CA TYR A 54 16.08 4.78 -41.37
C TYR A 54 15.93 3.98 -42.67
N ASP A 55 14.78 4.08 -43.32
CA ASP A 55 14.44 3.37 -44.56
C ASP A 55 13.20 4.05 -45.18
N ASP A 56 13.28 4.40 -46.47
CA ASP A 56 12.20 5.07 -47.20
C ASP A 56 10.88 4.29 -47.17
N ARG A 57 10.93 2.94 -47.09
CA ARG A 57 9.71 2.12 -47.00
C ARG A 57 8.86 2.45 -45.78
N TYR A 58 9.48 2.98 -44.71
CA TYR A 58 8.78 3.36 -43.48
C TYR A 58 8.04 4.70 -43.60
N LYS A 59 8.12 5.43 -44.72
CA LYS A 59 7.25 6.60 -45.01
C LYS A 59 5.78 6.18 -45.00
N LYS A 60 5.46 5.06 -45.67
CA LYS A 60 4.11 4.47 -45.66
C LYS A 60 3.93 3.57 -44.45
N TRP A 61 2.82 3.74 -43.72
CA TRP A 61 2.57 2.95 -42.52
C TRP A 61 1.96 1.60 -42.88
N ASN A 62 2.77 0.55 -42.85
CA ASN A 62 2.28 -0.83 -43.03
C ASN A 62 2.46 -1.65 -41.76
N LEU A 63 1.50 -2.55 -41.49
CA LEU A 63 1.57 -3.44 -40.33
C LEU A 63 2.61 -4.56 -40.48
N GLY A 64 3.02 -4.86 -41.73
CA GLY A 64 4.06 -5.84 -42.06
C GLY A 64 5.44 -5.40 -41.58
N ASP A 65 5.74 -4.12 -41.71
CA ASP A 65 7.03 -3.50 -41.36
C ASP A 65 7.26 -3.34 -39.85
N LEU A 66 6.23 -3.61 -39.04
CA LEU A 66 6.30 -3.45 -37.59
C LEU A 66 6.71 -4.76 -36.88
N PRO A 67 7.48 -4.69 -35.77
CA PRO A 67 8.02 -3.47 -35.16
C PRO A 67 9.27 -2.94 -35.88
N ILE A 68 9.37 -1.63 -36.02
CA ILE A 68 10.59 -0.93 -36.44
C ILE A 68 11.47 -0.75 -35.21
N ILE A 69 12.60 -1.46 -35.20
CA ILE A 69 13.58 -1.43 -34.11
C ILE A 69 14.94 -1.18 -34.75
N PRO A 70 15.45 0.07 -34.76
CA PRO A 70 16.75 0.34 -35.34
C PRO A 70 17.86 -0.33 -34.54
N GLU A 71 18.93 -0.72 -35.22
CA GLU A 71 20.16 -1.19 -34.58
C GLU A 71 20.82 -0.04 -33.81
N GLN A 72 20.91 1.13 -34.46
CA GLN A 72 21.39 2.37 -33.88
C GLN A 72 20.39 3.50 -34.14
N PHE A 73 20.08 4.28 -33.10
CA PHE A 73 19.20 5.44 -33.23
C PHE A 73 19.92 6.61 -33.91
N LYS A 74 19.35 7.10 -35.01
CA LYS A 74 19.85 8.29 -35.73
C LYS A 74 19.41 9.55 -34.98
N LEU A 75 20.31 10.54 -34.91
CA LEU A 75 20.07 11.85 -34.30
C LEU A 75 19.90 12.90 -35.39
N VAL A 76 18.84 13.70 -35.32
CA VAL A 76 18.51 14.71 -36.34
C VAL A 76 18.38 16.09 -35.68
N PRO A 77 19.00 17.14 -36.23
CA PRO A 77 18.79 18.51 -35.77
C PRO A 77 17.33 18.94 -35.89
N ASN A 78 16.84 19.66 -34.89
CA ASN A 78 15.56 20.33 -34.98
C ASN A 78 15.68 21.53 -35.94
N ALA A 79 14.86 21.55 -36.98
CA ALA A 79 14.89 22.58 -38.02
C ALA A 79 14.80 24.00 -37.45
N LYS A 80 13.97 24.20 -36.41
CA LYS A 80 13.74 25.52 -35.81
C LYS A 80 14.93 26.08 -35.02
N THR A 81 15.86 25.22 -34.62
CA THR A 81 16.98 25.59 -33.74
C THR A 81 18.33 25.17 -34.31
N LYS A 82 18.38 24.81 -35.60
CA LYS A 82 19.57 24.30 -36.28
C LYS A 82 20.70 25.34 -36.30
N ASP A 83 20.37 26.63 -36.41
CA ASP A 83 21.39 27.68 -36.46
C ASP A 83 22.13 27.84 -35.14
N GLN A 84 21.44 27.71 -33.99
CA GLN A 84 22.12 27.66 -32.69
C GLN A 84 23.04 26.44 -32.57
N LEU A 85 22.65 25.29 -33.13
CA LEU A 85 23.50 24.10 -33.15
C LEU A 85 24.77 24.30 -34.01
N LYS A 86 24.66 24.99 -35.15
CA LYS A 86 25.83 25.39 -35.95
C LYS A 86 26.75 26.32 -35.17
N VAL A 87 26.20 27.32 -34.47
CA VAL A 87 26.98 28.22 -33.60
C VAL A 87 27.77 27.41 -32.57
N ILE A 88 27.14 26.47 -31.86
CA ILE A 88 27.84 25.62 -30.88
C ILE A 88 28.98 24.84 -31.55
N ALA A 89 28.78 24.33 -32.77
CA ALA A 89 29.80 23.60 -33.51
C ALA A 89 31.02 24.49 -33.84
N GLU A 90 30.80 25.72 -34.32
CA GLU A 90 31.89 26.67 -34.62
C GLU A 90 32.62 27.13 -33.36
N LEU A 91 31.89 27.41 -32.27
CA LEU A 91 32.50 27.79 -31.00
C LEU A 91 33.33 26.65 -30.40
N ALA A 92 32.88 25.40 -30.53
CA ALA A 92 33.60 24.25 -30.00
C ALA A 92 34.98 24.05 -30.66
N LYS A 93 35.13 24.39 -31.96
CA LYS A 93 36.44 24.32 -32.65
C LYS A 93 37.49 25.26 -32.03
N ARG A 94 37.05 26.35 -31.40
CA ARG A 94 37.89 27.38 -30.76
C ARG A 94 38.26 27.05 -29.31
N CYS A 95 37.76 25.93 -28.77
CA CYS A 95 37.89 25.57 -27.37
C CYS A 95 38.54 24.20 -27.17
N SER A 96 39.35 24.09 -26.13
CA SER A 96 40.04 22.84 -25.75
C SER A 96 39.22 22.00 -24.76
N HIS A 97 38.31 22.62 -24.02
CA HIS A 97 37.50 22.00 -22.96
C HIS A 97 36.02 22.38 -23.09
N LEU A 98 35.14 21.52 -22.59
CA LEU A 98 33.70 21.77 -22.50
C LEU A 98 33.23 21.73 -21.05
N VAL A 99 32.26 22.58 -20.72
CA VAL A 99 31.50 22.50 -19.47
C VAL A 99 30.04 22.28 -19.83
N ASN A 100 29.49 21.14 -19.42
CA ASN A 100 28.05 20.94 -19.39
C ASN A 100 27.47 21.75 -18.24
N ALA A 101 26.79 22.84 -18.58
CA ALA A 101 26.07 23.71 -17.67
C ALA A 101 24.56 23.67 -17.90
N CYS A 102 24.00 22.58 -18.44
CA CYS A 102 22.54 22.40 -18.49
C CYS A 102 21.96 22.10 -17.09
N ASP A 103 20.63 22.10 -16.93
CA ASP A 103 19.97 21.90 -15.63
C ASP A 103 20.44 20.59 -14.95
N ALA A 104 20.58 20.60 -13.61
CA ALA A 104 21.11 19.51 -12.79
C ALA A 104 20.13 18.31 -12.64
N GLY A 105 19.71 17.74 -13.78
CA GLY A 105 18.79 16.62 -13.83
C GLY A 105 19.02 15.72 -15.04
N ARG A 106 18.21 14.67 -15.14
CA ARG A 106 18.30 13.69 -16.24
C ARG A 106 18.07 14.33 -17.62
N GLU A 107 17.24 15.37 -17.69
CA GLU A 107 16.90 16.05 -18.95
C GLU A 107 18.03 16.96 -19.43
N GLY A 108 18.55 17.84 -18.56
CA GLY A 108 19.69 18.70 -18.89
C GLY A 108 20.93 17.89 -19.29
N GLN A 109 21.19 16.77 -18.60
CA GLN A 109 22.24 15.83 -19.00
C GLN A 109 21.99 15.25 -20.42
N HIS A 110 20.74 15.01 -20.78
CA HIS A 110 20.38 14.48 -22.10
C HIS A 110 20.61 15.49 -23.21
N ILE A 111 20.19 16.75 -23.00
CA ILE A 111 20.32 17.84 -23.98
C ILE A 111 21.79 18.00 -24.37
N PHE A 112 22.68 18.15 -23.39
CA PHE A 112 24.11 18.24 -23.64
C PHE A 112 24.65 16.99 -24.35
N SER A 113 24.29 15.79 -23.89
CA SER A 113 24.76 14.53 -24.49
C SER A 113 24.34 14.40 -25.95
N LEU A 114 23.14 14.84 -26.33
CA LEU A 114 22.69 14.83 -27.72
C LEU A 114 23.56 15.75 -28.59
N ILE A 115 23.82 16.97 -28.13
CA ILE A 115 24.70 17.95 -28.80
C ILE A 115 26.09 17.35 -29.00
N GLN A 116 26.70 16.86 -27.91
CA GLN A 116 28.03 16.27 -27.93
C GLN A 116 28.13 15.10 -28.93
N ARG A 117 27.15 14.18 -28.91
CA ARG A 117 27.14 12.99 -29.77
C ARG A 117 26.90 13.33 -31.24
N HIS A 118 25.99 14.25 -31.52
CA HIS A 118 25.66 14.63 -32.90
C HIS A 118 26.80 15.41 -33.55
N LEU A 119 27.41 16.35 -32.83
CA LEU A 119 28.55 17.14 -33.30
C LEU A 119 29.90 16.41 -33.16
N LYS A 120 29.92 15.20 -32.58
CA LYS A 120 31.12 14.38 -32.34
C LYS A 120 32.22 15.14 -31.58
N LEU A 121 31.83 15.95 -30.60
CA LEU A 121 32.76 16.74 -29.79
C LEU A 121 33.65 15.82 -28.93
N LYS A 122 34.97 15.94 -29.08
CA LYS A 122 35.98 15.07 -28.42
C LYS A 122 36.68 15.73 -27.22
N GLN A 123 36.49 17.04 -27.04
CA GLN A 123 37.08 17.81 -25.96
C GLN A 123 36.70 17.21 -24.58
N PRO A 124 37.60 17.25 -23.58
CA PRO A 124 37.29 16.85 -22.21
C PRO A 124 36.10 17.64 -21.64
N VAL A 125 35.21 16.95 -20.93
CA VAL A 125 33.97 17.52 -20.40
C VAL A 125 33.99 17.57 -18.88
N LYS A 126 33.73 18.76 -18.32
CA LYS A 126 33.36 18.98 -16.93
C LYS A 126 31.86 19.20 -16.78
N ARG A 127 31.31 18.99 -15.59
CA ARG A 127 29.89 19.16 -15.28
C ARG A 127 29.67 20.15 -14.14
N LEU A 128 28.94 21.23 -14.42
CA LEU A 128 28.42 22.15 -13.41
C LEU A 128 27.12 21.58 -12.83
N TRP A 129 27.13 21.14 -11.58
CA TRP A 129 25.97 20.50 -10.93
C TRP A 129 25.39 21.38 -9.82
N ILE A 130 24.58 22.37 -10.19
CA ILE A 130 23.95 23.34 -9.29
C ILE A 130 22.42 23.32 -9.45
N SER A 131 21.69 23.53 -8.35
CA SER A 131 20.21 23.61 -8.30
C SER A 131 19.68 25.05 -8.19
N ASP A 132 20.57 26.05 -8.19
CA ASP A 132 20.21 27.46 -8.12
C ASP A 132 21.20 28.29 -8.95
N LEU A 133 20.72 29.41 -9.50
CA LEU A 133 21.47 30.31 -10.38
C LEU A 133 21.90 31.60 -9.66
N THR A 134 21.93 31.59 -8.32
CA THR A 134 22.53 32.68 -7.54
C THR A 134 24.02 32.83 -7.85
N PRO A 135 24.56 34.06 -7.92
CA PRO A 135 25.98 34.30 -8.23
C PRO A 135 26.94 33.50 -7.34
N GLU A 136 26.65 33.40 -6.05
CA GLU A 136 27.45 32.65 -5.07
C GLU A 136 27.43 31.14 -5.37
N THR A 137 26.27 30.60 -5.72
CA THR A 137 26.11 29.18 -6.05
C THR A 137 26.81 28.84 -7.36
N ILE A 138 26.73 29.73 -8.35
CA ILE A 138 27.44 29.58 -9.63
C ILE A 138 28.96 29.61 -9.39
N ARG A 139 29.49 30.62 -8.70
CA ARG A 139 30.93 30.74 -8.40
C ARG A 139 31.46 29.51 -7.66
N ARG A 140 30.75 29.06 -6.61
CA ARG A 140 31.09 27.82 -5.90
C ARG A 140 31.02 26.60 -6.81
N GLY A 141 29.98 26.49 -7.63
CA GLY A 141 29.81 25.38 -8.57
C GLY A 141 30.92 25.30 -9.62
N PHE A 142 31.46 26.45 -10.04
CA PHE A 142 32.63 26.53 -10.94
C PHE A 142 33.94 26.18 -10.24
N ALA A 143 34.09 26.55 -8.95
CA ALA A 143 35.23 26.10 -8.14
C ALA A 143 35.22 24.57 -7.90
N GLU A 144 34.04 23.95 -7.91
CA GLU A 144 33.83 22.52 -7.61
C GLU A 144 33.31 21.72 -8.83
N LEU A 145 33.77 22.07 -10.04
CA LEU A 145 33.38 21.36 -11.27
C LEU A 145 33.70 19.87 -11.18
N LYS A 146 32.72 19.04 -11.55
CA LYS A 146 32.84 17.58 -11.52
C LYS A 146 33.29 17.02 -12.86
N GLU A 147 33.85 15.82 -12.87
CA GLU A 147 34.15 15.13 -14.12
C GLU A 147 32.87 14.76 -14.86
N GLY A 148 32.84 14.97 -16.18
CA GLY A 148 31.71 14.56 -17.01
C GLY A 148 31.45 13.05 -16.95
N ALA A 149 32.52 12.26 -16.80
CA ALA A 149 32.46 10.79 -16.70
C ALA A 149 31.62 10.30 -15.52
N ASP A 150 31.57 11.04 -14.40
CA ASP A 150 30.77 10.69 -13.22
C ASP A 150 29.27 10.67 -13.52
N PHE A 151 28.83 11.36 -14.57
CA PHE A 151 27.44 11.49 -14.99
C PHE A 151 27.07 10.54 -16.13
N GLU A 152 27.98 9.69 -16.60
CA GLU A 152 27.70 8.74 -17.67
C GLU A 152 26.54 7.76 -17.35
N PRO A 153 26.38 7.24 -16.11
CA PRO A 153 25.19 6.48 -15.74
C PRO A 153 23.88 7.28 -15.91
N LEU A 154 23.89 8.58 -15.64
CA LEU A 154 22.74 9.48 -15.83
C LEU A 154 22.45 9.69 -17.32
N THR A 155 23.50 9.90 -18.12
CA THR A 155 23.42 9.96 -19.59
C THR A 155 22.74 8.70 -20.16
N ARG A 156 23.21 7.51 -19.75
CA ARG A 156 22.62 6.22 -20.18
C ARG A 156 21.15 6.09 -19.78
N ALA A 157 20.79 6.50 -18.57
CA ALA A 157 19.39 6.48 -18.14
C ALA A 157 18.51 7.43 -18.98
N ALA A 158 18.99 8.62 -19.30
CA ALA A 158 18.25 9.59 -20.11
C ALA A 158 18.04 9.09 -21.55
N LYS A 159 19.13 8.60 -22.18
CA LYS A 159 19.12 7.97 -23.50
C LYS A 159 18.14 6.80 -23.54
N ALA A 160 18.25 5.86 -22.59
CA ALA A 160 17.38 4.69 -22.52
C ALA A 160 15.90 5.07 -22.37
N ARG A 161 15.58 6.14 -21.62
CA ARG A 161 14.21 6.64 -21.52
C ARG A 161 13.70 7.15 -22.87
N SER A 162 14.46 8.03 -23.52
CA SER A 162 14.09 8.66 -24.80
C SER A 162 13.85 7.60 -25.89
N GLU A 163 14.81 6.67 -26.05
CA GLU A 163 14.71 5.58 -27.02
C GLU A 163 13.58 4.61 -26.69
N ALA A 164 13.33 4.32 -25.41
CA ALA A 164 12.24 3.44 -25.00
C ALA A 164 10.85 4.06 -25.24
N ASP A 165 10.71 5.36 -24.98
CA ASP A 165 9.48 6.09 -25.25
C ASP A 165 9.20 6.17 -26.77
N TRP A 166 10.24 6.37 -27.59
CA TRP A 166 10.15 6.29 -29.06
C TRP A 166 9.69 4.89 -29.51
N LEU A 167 10.37 3.83 -29.06
CA LEU A 167 10.06 2.45 -29.47
C LEU A 167 8.62 2.05 -29.13
N ILE A 168 8.13 2.38 -27.94
CA ILE A 168 6.76 2.01 -27.55
C ILE A 168 5.72 2.94 -28.18
N GLY A 169 6.00 4.24 -28.20
CA GLY A 169 5.07 5.24 -28.73
C GLY A 169 4.87 5.07 -30.24
N MET A 170 5.95 5.06 -31.01
CA MET A 170 5.90 4.95 -32.47
C MET A 170 5.33 3.60 -32.90
N ASN A 171 5.90 2.47 -32.47
CA ASN A 171 5.42 1.15 -32.89
C ASN A 171 3.98 0.88 -32.43
N GLY A 172 3.64 1.28 -31.20
CA GLY A 172 2.28 1.14 -30.69
C GLY A 172 1.28 1.95 -31.52
N SER A 173 1.60 3.23 -31.77
CA SER A 173 0.72 4.11 -32.55
C SER A 173 0.53 3.62 -33.98
N ARG A 174 1.63 3.27 -34.68
CA ARG A 174 1.55 2.73 -36.05
C ARG A 174 0.77 1.41 -36.09
N ALA A 175 1.01 0.51 -35.14
CA ALA A 175 0.32 -0.79 -35.11
C ALA A 175 -1.19 -0.65 -34.89
N PHE A 176 -1.63 0.12 -33.89
CA PHE A 176 -3.05 0.33 -33.64
C PHE A 176 -3.71 1.11 -34.78
N THR A 177 -3.02 2.13 -35.33
CA THR A 177 -3.55 2.95 -36.41
C THR A 177 -3.77 2.14 -37.68
N THR A 178 -2.73 1.45 -38.16
CA THR A 178 -2.82 0.61 -39.37
C THR A 178 -3.82 -0.53 -39.20
N LYS A 179 -3.88 -1.15 -38.02
CA LYS A 179 -4.79 -2.28 -37.78
C LYS A 179 -6.26 -1.87 -37.75
N HIS A 180 -6.56 -0.68 -37.24
CA HIS A 180 -7.92 -0.20 -37.04
C HIS A 180 -8.37 0.87 -38.04
N LYS A 181 -7.48 1.27 -38.97
CA LYS A 181 -7.73 2.28 -40.01
C LYS A 181 -8.24 3.61 -39.43
N GLU A 182 -7.71 4.00 -38.28
CA GLU A 182 -8.06 5.23 -37.54
C GLU A 182 -6.83 5.68 -36.77
N LEU A 183 -6.56 7.00 -36.67
CA LEU A 183 -5.37 7.48 -35.94
C LEU A 183 -5.50 7.21 -34.44
N LEU A 184 -4.75 6.22 -33.95
CA LEU A 184 -4.74 5.80 -32.56
C LEU A 184 -3.34 5.98 -31.94
N SER A 185 -3.07 7.17 -31.40
CA SER A 185 -1.83 7.42 -30.66
C SER A 185 -1.75 6.63 -29.37
N VAL A 186 -0.57 6.07 -29.11
CA VAL A 186 -0.23 5.30 -27.91
C VAL A 186 1.09 5.83 -27.36
N GLY A 187 1.23 5.83 -26.05
CA GLY A 187 2.48 6.18 -25.38
C GLY A 187 2.43 5.90 -23.88
N ARG A 188 3.60 5.80 -23.26
CA ARG A 188 3.75 5.42 -21.84
C ARG A 188 2.99 6.34 -20.88
N VAL A 189 2.90 7.64 -21.16
CA VAL A 189 2.21 8.61 -20.30
C VAL A 189 0.80 8.94 -20.79
N GLN A 190 0.62 9.25 -22.09
CA GLN A 190 -0.71 9.62 -22.63
C GLN A 190 -1.76 8.50 -22.45
N THR A 191 -1.38 7.24 -22.63
CA THR A 191 -2.32 6.10 -22.59
C THR A 191 -2.88 5.83 -21.19
N PRO A 192 -2.07 5.76 -20.11
CA PRO A 192 -2.64 5.62 -18.76
C PRO A 192 -3.42 6.87 -18.33
N VAL A 193 -3.08 8.07 -18.80
CA VAL A 193 -3.88 9.29 -18.53
C VAL A 193 -5.26 9.19 -19.18
N LEU A 194 -5.33 8.78 -20.44
CA LEU A 194 -6.60 8.49 -21.11
C LEU A 194 -7.39 7.38 -20.39
N ALA A 195 -6.69 6.37 -19.86
CA ALA A 195 -7.31 5.30 -19.11
C ALA A 195 -7.92 5.77 -17.77
N LEU A 196 -7.32 6.77 -17.09
CA LEU A 196 -7.90 7.39 -15.90
C LEU A 196 -9.26 8.05 -16.22
N LEU A 197 -9.33 8.80 -17.33
CA LEU A 197 -10.57 9.42 -17.81
C LEU A 197 -11.61 8.36 -18.18
N TYR A 198 -11.21 7.32 -18.92
CA TYR A 198 -12.08 6.19 -19.27
C TYR A 198 -12.63 5.48 -18.02
N ASP A 199 -11.78 5.15 -17.05
CA ASP A 199 -12.19 4.41 -15.86
C ASP A 199 -13.12 5.26 -14.97
N ARG A 200 -12.85 6.56 -14.82
CA ARG A 200 -13.76 7.51 -14.15
C ARG A 200 -15.11 7.58 -14.86
N GLN A 201 -15.14 7.67 -16.18
CA GLN A 201 -16.39 7.65 -16.94
C GLN A 201 -17.16 6.33 -16.74
N LYS A 202 -16.48 5.18 -16.71
CA LYS A 202 -17.12 3.89 -16.43
C LYS A 202 -17.63 3.77 -15.01
N GLU A 203 -16.98 4.42 -14.04
CA GLU A 203 -17.47 4.51 -12.67
C GLU A 203 -18.75 5.34 -12.57
N ILE A 204 -18.80 6.49 -13.26
CA ILE A 204 -19.98 7.34 -13.36
C ILE A 204 -21.13 6.58 -14.05
N GLU A 205 -20.89 5.98 -15.22
CA GLU A 205 -21.89 5.18 -15.96
C GLU A 205 -22.43 3.98 -15.16
N ALA A 206 -21.60 3.39 -14.30
CA ALA A 206 -21.97 2.22 -13.48
C ALA A 206 -22.59 2.60 -12.14
N PHE A 207 -22.55 3.87 -11.75
CA PHE A 207 -23.06 4.36 -10.49
C PHE A 207 -24.57 4.23 -10.42
N GLN A 208 -25.08 3.91 -9.24
CA GLN A 208 -26.51 3.84 -8.96
C GLN A 208 -26.76 4.62 -7.69
N SER A 209 -27.50 5.73 -7.81
CA SER A 209 -27.91 6.53 -6.65
C SER A 209 -28.68 5.65 -5.67
N ASN A 210 -28.37 5.79 -4.38
CA ASN A 210 -29.14 5.21 -3.30
C ASN A 210 -29.55 6.35 -2.37
N LYS A 211 -30.85 6.42 -2.09
CA LYS A 211 -31.41 7.31 -1.08
C LYS A 211 -30.93 6.92 0.31
N TYR A 212 -30.63 7.92 1.12
CA TYR A 212 -30.35 7.79 2.53
C TYR A 212 -30.89 9.02 3.26
N TYR A 213 -31.09 8.89 4.56
CA TYR A 213 -31.68 9.94 5.37
C TYR A 213 -30.71 10.32 6.48
N GLU A 214 -30.51 11.62 6.67
CA GLU A 214 -29.81 12.18 7.82
C GLU A 214 -30.82 12.89 8.71
N VAL A 215 -30.79 12.57 10.00
CA VAL A 215 -31.64 13.25 10.98
C VAL A 215 -30.81 14.32 11.68
N GLU A 216 -31.28 15.55 11.56
CA GLU A 216 -30.70 16.74 12.20
C GLU A 216 -31.66 17.24 13.28
N ALA A 217 -31.11 17.68 14.41
CA ALA A 217 -31.87 18.27 15.51
C ALA A 217 -31.19 19.58 15.94
N TRP A 218 -31.99 20.59 16.28
CA TRP A 218 -31.56 21.88 16.82
C TRP A 218 -31.88 21.88 18.30
N PHE A 219 -30.84 22.07 19.12
CA PHE A 219 -30.91 22.09 20.57
C PHE A 219 -30.70 23.52 21.06
N GLU A 220 -31.54 23.97 22.00
CA GLU A 220 -31.45 25.28 22.64
C GLU A 220 -31.11 25.14 24.14
N GLN A 221 -30.25 26.03 24.63
CA GLN A 221 -29.93 26.25 26.05
C GLN A 221 -29.71 27.76 26.25
N GLY A 222 -30.65 28.43 26.92
CA GLY A 222 -30.70 29.89 26.95
C GLY A 222 -30.79 30.46 25.53
N GLU A 223 -29.91 31.41 25.20
CA GLU A 223 -29.80 32.01 23.85
C GLU A 223 -29.03 31.14 22.85
N THR A 224 -28.37 30.06 23.32
CA THR A 224 -27.49 29.25 22.47
C THR A 224 -28.29 28.20 21.71
N LEU A 225 -28.35 28.33 20.38
CA LEU A 225 -28.95 27.33 19.47
C LEU A 225 -27.86 26.63 18.66
N TYR A 226 -27.89 25.29 18.61
CA TYR A 226 -26.90 24.53 17.83
C TYR A 226 -27.48 23.31 17.13
N ARG A 227 -26.91 22.97 15.97
CA ARG A 227 -27.35 21.84 15.14
C ARG A 227 -26.53 20.58 15.39
N GLY A 228 -27.20 19.50 15.78
CA GLY A 228 -26.65 18.17 15.94
C GLY A 228 -27.07 17.18 14.83
N LEU A 229 -26.12 16.36 14.39
CA LEU A 229 -26.35 15.24 13.46
C LEU A 229 -26.44 13.91 14.21
N TRP A 230 -27.48 13.13 13.96
CA TRP A 230 -27.67 11.82 14.58
C TRP A 230 -26.52 10.84 14.28
N GLN A 231 -26.06 10.10 15.29
CA GLN A 231 -24.83 9.28 15.24
C GLN A 231 -25.06 7.77 15.02
N GLY A 232 -26.24 7.36 14.56
CA GLY A 232 -26.56 5.94 14.33
C GLY A 232 -26.11 5.38 12.98
N GLU A 233 -26.56 4.15 12.64
CA GLU A 233 -26.29 3.55 11.32
C GLU A 233 -27.08 4.32 10.24
N ARG A 234 -26.42 4.72 9.14
CA ARG A 234 -27.04 5.45 8.01
C ARG A 234 -28.42 4.91 7.65
N LEU A 235 -29.44 5.75 7.77
CA LEU A 235 -30.84 5.41 7.50
C LEU A 235 -31.08 5.35 6.00
N THR A 236 -31.87 4.37 5.57
CA THR A 236 -32.27 4.18 4.15
C THR A 236 -33.78 4.05 4.01
N ASP A 237 -34.50 4.34 5.10
CA ASP A 237 -35.93 4.15 5.28
C ASP A 237 -36.47 5.49 5.79
N GLY A 238 -37.29 6.15 4.96
CA GLY A 238 -37.75 7.51 5.21
C GLY A 238 -38.72 7.58 6.39
N GLU A 239 -39.56 6.58 6.58
CA GLU A 239 -40.50 6.53 7.71
C GLU A 239 -39.75 6.44 9.03
N LYS A 240 -38.68 5.64 9.09
CA LYS A 240 -37.85 5.55 10.30
C LYS A 240 -37.10 6.84 10.59
N ALA A 241 -36.66 7.54 9.56
CA ALA A 241 -36.01 8.83 9.74
C ALA A 241 -37.00 9.89 10.23
N LYS A 242 -38.22 9.93 9.68
CA LYS A 242 -39.30 10.80 10.14
C LYS A 242 -39.72 10.48 11.58
N ALA A 243 -39.94 9.21 11.90
CA ALA A 243 -40.28 8.78 13.25
C ALA A 243 -39.18 9.14 14.26
N LEU A 244 -37.91 9.01 13.87
CA LEU A 244 -36.78 9.43 14.71
C LEU A 244 -36.75 10.96 14.92
N ALA A 245 -37.06 11.74 13.88
CA ALA A 245 -37.15 13.20 13.99
C ALA A 245 -38.31 13.61 14.92
N GLU A 246 -39.51 13.08 14.71
CA GLU A 246 -40.68 13.38 15.56
C GLU A 246 -40.47 12.92 17.00
N LYS A 247 -39.83 11.76 17.22
CA LYS A 247 -39.50 11.25 18.55
C LYS A 247 -38.74 12.27 19.41
N VAL A 248 -37.80 13.01 18.83
CA VAL A 248 -36.96 13.96 19.58
C VAL A 248 -37.50 15.39 19.58
N LYS A 249 -38.49 15.71 18.73
CA LYS A 249 -39.00 17.07 18.55
C LYS A 249 -39.68 17.58 19.82
N GLY A 250 -39.30 18.77 20.28
CA GLY A 250 -39.86 19.40 21.48
C GLY A 250 -39.42 18.79 22.81
N LYS A 251 -38.65 17.69 22.78
CA LYS A 251 -38.23 16.96 23.99
C LYS A 251 -37.01 17.57 24.64
N ARG A 252 -36.84 17.27 25.93
CA ARG A 252 -35.61 17.62 26.68
C ARG A 252 -34.49 16.63 26.33
N GLY A 253 -33.27 17.13 26.36
CA GLY A 253 -32.06 16.39 26.10
C GLY A 253 -30.99 16.73 27.12
N ARG A 254 -29.97 15.88 27.20
CA ARG A 254 -28.83 16.03 28.10
C ARG A 254 -27.54 16.05 27.30
N VAL A 255 -26.62 16.93 27.68
CA VAL A 255 -25.25 16.93 27.15
C VAL A 255 -24.49 15.75 27.77
N GLU A 256 -24.17 14.72 26.97
CA GLU A 256 -23.35 13.59 27.40
C GLU A 256 -21.86 13.94 27.46
N SER A 257 -21.41 14.81 26.56
CA SER A 257 -20.04 15.31 26.55
C SER A 257 -19.94 16.65 25.84
N TYR A 258 -19.14 17.55 26.39
CA TYR A 258 -18.76 18.80 25.76
C TYR A 258 -17.24 18.93 25.80
N GLU A 259 -16.60 18.90 24.62
CA GLU A 259 -15.15 19.06 24.47
C GLU A 259 -14.83 20.34 23.70
N VAL A 260 -14.01 21.19 24.29
CA VAL A 260 -13.45 22.38 23.62
C VAL A 260 -11.98 22.12 23.31
N LYS A 261 -11.56 22.35 22.06
CA LYS A 261 -10.17 22.22 21.63
C LYS A 261 -9.71 23.40 20.82
N ASP A 262 -8.63 24.02 21.23
CA ASP A 262 -7.95 25.02 20.41
C ASP A 262 -7.27 24.33 19.22
N THR A 263 -7.54 24.83 18.03
CA THR A 263 -6.95 24.33 16.78
C THR A 263 -6.44 25.49 15.94
N LYS A 264 -5.37 25.23 15.19
CA LYS A 264 -4.75 26.19 14.28
C LYS A 264 -4.81 25.67 12.86
N GLU A 265 -5.12 26.55 11.92
CA GLU A 265 -5.11 26.29 10.48
C GLU A 265 -3.99 27.14 9.86
N TYR A 266 -2.87 26.48 9.55
CA TYR A 266 -1.68 27.11 8.98
C TYR A 266 -1.87 27.43 7.48
N PRO A 267 -1.11 28.39 6.94
CA PRO A 267 -1.11 28.71 5.52
C PRO A 267 -0.92 27.48 4.62
N PHE A 268 -1.58 27.49 3.45
CA PHE A 268 -1.30 26.48 2.42
C PHE A 268 0.15 26.61 1.93
N LYS A 269 0.71 25.52 1.40
CA LYS A 269 2.09 25.55 0.89
C LYS A 269 2.22 26.48 -0.31
N LEU A 270 3.43 27.00 -0.51
CA LEU A 270 3.82 27.76 -1.71
C LEU A 270 3.58 26.95 -3.00
N TYR A 271 3.47 27.63 -4.13
CA TYR A 271 3.17 26.96 -5.39
C TYR A 271 4.35 26.17 -5.95
N ASP A 272 4.06 24.94 -6.36
CA ASP A 272 4.73 24.30 -7.48
C ASP A 272 3.87 24.52 -8.75
N LEU A 273 4.37 24.13 -9.92
CA LEU A 273 3.62 24.29 -11.17
C LEU A 273 2.26 23.59 -11.13
N THR A 274 2.21 22.39 -10.56
CA THR A 274 0.99 21.57 -10.56
C THR A 274 -0.08 22.21 -9.68
N LEU A 275 0.28 22.69 -8.48
CA LEU A 275 -0.66 23.38 -7.61
C LEU A 275 -1.13 24.70 -8.23
N LEU A 276 -0.23 25.47 -8.85
CA LEU A 276 -0.59 26.71 -9.54
C LEU A 276 -1.60 26.47 -10.67
N GLN A 277 -1.33 25.49 -11.55
CA GLN A 277 -2.24 25.08 -12.62
C GLN A 277 -3.61 24.64 -12.10
N ARG A 278 -3.62 23.92 -10.96
CA ARG A 278 -4.87 23.44 -10.35
C ARG A 278 -5.72 24.58 -9.81
N GLU A 279 -5.12 25.53 -9.09
CA GLU A 279 -5.84 26.67 -8.53
C GLU A 279 -6.27 27.66 -9.61
N ALA A 280 -5.42 27.95 -10.60
CA ALA A 280 -5.78 28.77 -11.76
C ALA A 280 -6.94 28.15 -12.57
N ASN A 281 -6.95 26.82 -12.76
CA ASN A 281 -8.06 26.12 -13.38
C ASN A 281 -9.36 26.23 -12.56
N ALA A 282 -9.27 26.08 -11.23
CA ALA A 282 -10.43 26.15 -10.36
C ALA A 282 -11.03 27.57 -10.31
N LYS A 283 -10.19 28.60 -10.13
CA LYS A 283 -10.60 30.00 -10.02
C LYS A 283 -10.98 30.60 -11.38
N PHE A 284 -10.10 30.50 -12.37
CA PHE A 284 -10.20 31.24 -13.63
C PHE A 284 -10.56 30.38 -14.84
N GLY A 285 -10.58 29.04 -14.69
CA GLY A 285 -10.82 28.14 -15.82
C GLY A 285 -9.63 28.00 -16.78
N PHE A 286 -8.46 28.52 -16.43
CA PHE A 286 -7.26 28.39 -17.26
C PHE A 286 -6.88 26.93 -17.47
N SER A 287 -6.46 26.58 -18.69
CA SER A 287 -5.89 25.27 -18.98
C SER A 287 -4.50 25.15 -18.38
N ALA A 288 -4.03 23.92 -18.19
CA ALA A 288 -2.69 23.64 -17.70
C ALA A 288 -1.60 24.28 -18.59
N LYS A 289 -1.81 24.25 -19.92
CA LYS A 289 -0.93 24.90 -20.90
C LYS A 289 -0.96 26.42 -20.75
N LYS A 290 -2.16 27.03 -20.73
CA LYS A 290 -2.30 28.50 -20.59
C LYS A 290 -1.61 28.99 -19.31
N THR A 291 -1.82 28.33 -18.17
CA THR A 291 -1.15 28.70 -16.92
C THR A 291 0.37 28.58 -17.01
N LEU A 292 0.90 27.53 -17.66
CA LEU A 292 2.35 27.40 -17.87
C LEU A 292 2.89 28.52 -18.77
N ASP A 293 2.20 28.84 -19.87
CA ASP A 293 2.62 29.88 -20.80
C ASP A 293 2.63 31.25 -20.11
N LEU A 294 1.58 31.60 -19.36
CA LEU A 294 1.52 32.85 -18.58
C LEU A 294 2.61 32.92 -17.52
N ALA A 295 2.86 31.82 -16.79
CA ALA A 295 3.93 31.78 -15.80
C ALA A 295 5.32 31.92 -16.47
N GLN A 296 5.51 31.34 -17.66
CA GLN A 296 6.73 31.51 -18.43
C GLN A 296 6.92 32.97 -18.87
N THR A 297 5.86 33.65 -19.32
CA THR A 297 5.93 35.09 -19.64
C THR A 297 6.29 35.92 -18.42
N LEU A 298 5.66 35.67 -17.27
CA LEU A 298 5.97 36.36 -16.01
C LEU A 298 7.43 36.14 -15.58
N TYR A 299 8.00 34.96 -15.85
CA TYR A 299 9.38 34.62 -15.53
C TYR A 299 10.41 35.20 -16.52
N GLU A 300 10.23 34.99 -17.83
CA GLU A 300 11.24 35.33 -18.85
C GLU A 300 11.14 36.80 -19.29
N LYS A 301 9.93 37.27 -19.59
CA LYS A 301 9.68 38.64 -20.10
C LYS A 301 9.67 39.65 -18.96
N HIS A 302 8.83 39.42 -17.96
CA HIS A 302 8.65 40.40 -16.87
C HIS A 302 9.72 40.24 -15.77
N LYS A 303 10.26 39.04 -15.59
CA LYS A 303 11.14 38.67 -14.48
C LYS A 303 10.50 38.91 -13.10
N ALA A 304 9.18 38.83 -13.03
CA ALA A 304 8.37 39.14 -11.85
C ALA A 304 8.15 37.93 -10.93
N ILE A 305 8.39 36.72 -11.42
CA ILE A 305 8.32 35.48 -10.63
C ILE A 305 9.59 34.64 -10.81
N SER A 306 9.84 33.73 -9.88
CA SER A 306 10.89 32.71 -10.00
C SER A 306 10.51 31.60 -11.00
N TYR A 307 11.48 30.72 -11.30
CA TYR A 307 11.33 29.68 -12.31
C TYR A 307 10.06 28.82 -12.10
N PRO A 308 9.12 28.80 -13.08
CA PRO A 308 7.79 28.27 -12.84
C PRO A 308 7.66 26.76 -13.07
N ARG A 309 8.68 26.07 -13.62
CA ARG A 309 8.62 24.61 -13.93
C ARG A 309 9.14 23.74 -12.78
N THR A 310 8.88 24.15 -11.56
CA THR A 310 9.27 23.46 -10.32
C THR A 310 8.22 22.45 -9.85
N ASN A 311 8.66 21.39 -9.17
CA ASN A 311 7.83 20.43 -8.42
C ASN A 311 7.85 20.70 -6.90
N SER A 312 8.61 21.70 -6.43
CA SER A 312 8.76 21.99 -5.02
C SER A 312 7.73 23.01 -4.54
N ASN A 313 7.21 22.80 -3.33
CA ASN A 313 6.42 23.79 -2.58
C ASN A 313 7.24 24.41 -1.42
N TYR A 314 8.56 24.22 -1.43
CA TYR A 314 9.48 24.61 -0.35
C TYR A 314 10.61 25.48 -0.89
N VAL A 315 11.25 26.21 0.01
CA VAL A 315 12.45 27.02 -0.27
C VAL A 315 13.65 26.52 0.54
N THR A 316 14.83 27.03 0.19
CA THR A 316 16.07 26.83 0.95
C THR A 316 16.35 28.05 1.83
N GLU A 317 17.39 27.97 2.66
CA GLU A 317 17.80 29.08 3.54
C GLU A 317 18.28 30.31 2.74
N GLN A 318 18.88 30.08 1.57
CA GLN A 318 19.40 31.12 0.68
C GLN A 318 18.28 31.99 0.09
N ASN A 319 17.06 31.46 -0.04
CA ASN A 319 15.94 32.21 -0.61
C ASN A 319 15.30 33.17 0.40
N ILE A 320 15.53 33.02 1.71
CA ILE A 320 14.83 33.80 2.74
C ILE A 320 15.10 35.31 2.63
N PRO A 321 16.35 35.79 2.47
CA PRO A 321 16.61 37.21 2.27
C PRO A 321 15.89 37.78 1.04
N GLU A 322 15.84 37.02 -0.07
CA GLU A 322 15.13 37.45 -1.28
C GLU A 322 13.62 37.51 -1.06
N MET A 323 13.05 36.57 -0.31
CA MET A 323 11.64 36.64 0.08
C MET A 323 11.36 37.89 0.93
N HIS A 324 12.25 38.26 1.84
CA HIS A 324 12.09 39.49 2.62
C HIS A 324 12.18 40.74 1.74
N ARG A 325 13.12 40.78 0.78
CA ARG A 325 13.21 41.86 -0.21
C ARG A 325 11.97 41.94 -1.11
N ALA A 326 11.43 40.81 -1.54
CA ALA A 326 10.20 40.77 -2.32
C ALA A 326 9.00 41.27 -1.52
N LEU A 327 8.91 40.94 -0.22
CA LEU A 327 7.90 41.51 0.69
C LEU A 327 8.01 43.04 0.76
N ASP A 328 9.22 43.55 0.98
CA ASP A 328 9.48 44.99 1.06
C ASP A 328 9.13 45.72 -0.25
N GLN A 329 9.38 45.09 -1.40
CA GLN A 329 9.01 45.65 -2.68
C GLN A 329 7.49 45.64 -2.90
N LEU A 330 6.79 44.58 -2.49
CA LEU A 330 5.34 44.51 -2.60
C LEU A 330 4.64 45.58 -1.74
N ALA A 331 5.27 46.06 -0.67
CA ALA A 331 4.76 47.18 0.14
C ALA A 331 4.64 48.49 -0.67
N LYS A 332 5.34 48.61 -1.80
CA LYS A 332 5.35 49.78 -2.69
C LYS A 332 4.43 49.63 -3.90
N THR A 333 3.51 48.67 -3.85
CA THR A 333 2.57 48.34 -4.94
C THR A 333 1.15 48.31 -4.40
N ASP A 334 0.17 47.99 -5.25
CA ASP A 334 -1.24 47.83 -4.86
C ASP A 334 -1.45 46.75 -3.77
N TYR A 335 -0.45 45.90 -3.51
CA TYR A 335 -0.46 44.94 -2.41
C TYR A 335 -0.14 45.53 -1.03
N ARG A 336 0.15 46.83 -0.91
CA ARG A 336 0.55 47.51 0.35
C ARG A 336 -0.35 47.14 1.53
N GLY A 337 -1.67 47.23 1.38
CA GLY A 337 -2.62 46.92 2.47
C GLY A 337 -2.57 45.45 2.92
N LEU A 338 -2.11 44.53 2.08
CA LEU A 338 -1.87 43.13 2.45
C LEU A 338 -0.47 42.88 3.02
N VAL A 339 0.46 43.82 2.89
CA VAL A 339 1.83 43.73 3.44
C VAL A 339 1.90 44.34 4.83
N GLU A 340 1.09 45.34 5.15
CA GLU A 340 1.06 45.99 6.47
C GLU A 340 0.80 45.02 7.63
N GLY A 341 0.01 43.95 7.40
CA GLY A 341 -0.21 42.89 8.39
C GLY A 341 0.77 41.72 8.35
N ALA A 342 1.77 41.75 7.46
CA ALA A 342 2.73 40.67 7.25
C ALA A 342 3.96 40.83 8.17
N ASP A 343 4.49 39.72 8.69
CA ASP A 343 5.63 39.72 9.59
C ASP A 343 6.73 38.73 9.13
N LYS A 344 7.94 39.27 8.93
CA LYS A 344 9.13 38.52 8.50
C LYS A 344 9.50 37.39 9.45
N LYS A 345 9.11 37.45 10.74
CA LYS A 345 9.41 36.40 11.74
C LYS A 345 8.80 35.04 11.38
N PHE A 346 7.74 35.00 10.58
CA PHE A 346 7.10 33.74 10.17
C PHE A 346 7.85 33.03 9.03
N VAL A 347 8.69 33.75 8.27
CA VAL A 347 9.50 33.21 7.17
C VAL A 347 10.97 33.21 7.58
N HIS A 348 11.41 32.08 8.15
CA HIS A 348 12.77 31.89 8.67
C HIS A 348 13.23 30.43 8.55
N LYS A 349 14.54 30.19 8.69
CA LYS A 349 15.19 28.87 8.46
C LYS A 349 14.67 27.72 9.33
N ASN A 350 14.10 28.03 10.50
CA ASN A 350 13.56 27.03 11.42
C ASN A 350 12.09 26.67 11.13
N ASN A 351 11.37 27.45 10.33
CA ASN A 351 10.01 27.11 9.91
C ASN A 351 10.03 26.07 8.76
N LYS A 352 10.01 24.78 9.13
CA LYS A 352 10.04 23.66 8.16
C LYS A 352 8.79 23.51 7.29
N ALA A 353 7.74 24.30 7.53
CA ALA A 353 6.60 24.39 6.61
C ALA A 353 6.93 25.18 5.35
N VAL A 354 7.86 26.15 5.44
CA VAL A 354 8.32 27.02 4.35
C VAL A 354 9.73 26.62 3.90
N CYS A 355 10.71 26.71 4.81
CA CYS A 355 12.12 26.40 4.52
C CYS A 355 12.44 24.93 4.82
N ASN A 356 12.54 24.12 3.78
CA ASN A 356 12.84 22.71 3.92
C ASN A 356 13.76 22.22 2.78
N PRO A 357 15.09 22.43 2.91
CA PRO A 357 16.05 22.06 1.88
C PRO A 357 15.98 20.58 1.49
N SER A 358 15.63 19.68 2.41
CA SER A 358 15.47 18.25 2.12
C SER A 358 14.30 17.89 1.20
N LYS A 359 13.44 18.87 0.88
CA LYS A 359 12.29 18.75 -0.02
C LYS A 359 12.39 19.68 -1.23
N VAL A 360 13.55 20.29 -1.44
CA VAL A 360 13.90 21.03 -2.64
C VAL A 360 14.82 20.12 -3.45
N GLU A 361 14.40 19.76 -4.67
CA GLU A 361 15.24 19.01 -5.61
C GLU A 361 16.01 20.02 -6.48
N ASP A 362 15.64 20.13 -7.75
CA ASP A 362 16.35 20.96 -8.73
C ASP A 362 15.95 22.44 -8.62
N HIS A 363 14.75 22.76 -8.14
CA HIS A 363 14.24 24.14 -8.03
C HIS A 363 13.37 24.33 -6.78
N HIS A 364 13.37 25.53 -6.20
CA HIS A 364 12.49 25.93 -5.10
C HIS A 364 11.07 26.24 -5.58
N ALA A 365 10.17 26.64 -4.68
CA ALA A 365 8.80 27.03 -5.01
C ALA A 365 8.72 28.28 -5.91
N ILE A 366 7.58 28.49 -6.56
CA ILE A 366 7.30 29.69 -7.36
C ILE A 366 7.01 30.86 -6.41
N LEU A 367 7.80 31.93 -6.53
CA LEU A 367 7.78 33.13 -5.68
C LEU A 367 7.71 34.39 -6.55
N PRO A 368 7.12 35.49 -6.08
CA PRO A 368 7.39 36.79 -6.68
C PRO A 368 8.86 37.18 -6.47
N THR A 369 9.43 37.94 -7.39
CA THR A 369 10.78 38.52 -7.27
C THR A 369 10.70 39.93 -6.68
N HIS A 370 11.86 40.54 -6.42
CA HIS A 370 11.94 41.96 -6.03
C HIS A 370 11.76 42.92 -7.21
N LYS A 371 11.50 42.41 -8.43
CA LYS A 371 11.26 43.25 -9.61
C LYS A 371 9.76 43.45 -9.78
N THR A 372 9.30 44.68 -9.62
CA THR A 372 7.90 45.03 -9.89
C THR A 372 7.65 44.96 -11.40
N PRO A 373 6.68 44.15 -11.86
CA PRO A 373 6.28 44.17 -13.27
C PRO A 373 5.63 45.52 -13.61
N GLY A 374 5.82 45.99 -14.84
CA GLY A 374 4.97 47.06 -15.40
C GLY A 374 3.53 46.56 -15.61
N ALA A 375 2.73 47.30 -16.39
CA ALA A 375 1.36 46.90 -16.69
C ALA A 375 1.27 45.47 -17.24
N LEU A 376 0.57 44.60 -16.51
CA LEU A 376 0.35 43.20 -16.88
C LEU A 376 -1.00 43.05 -17.59
N PRO A 377 -1.08 42.28 -18.69
CA PRO A 377 -2.34 41.87 -19.28
C PRO A 377 -3.27 41.19 -18.25
N PRO A 378 -4.60 41.28 -18.39
CA PRO A 378 -5.55 40.83 -17.36
C PRO A 378 -5.33 39.38 -16.85
N ASP A 379 -4.99 38.46 -17.76
CA ASP A 379 -4.76 37.06 -17.37
C ASP A 379 -3.39 36.82 -16.72
N GLU A 380 -2.37 37.59 -17.10
CA GLU A 380 -1.07 37.60 -16.44
C GLU A 380 -1.19 38.19 -15.03
N ALA A 381 -1.93 39.29 -14.89
CA ALA A 381 -2.23 39.93 -13.61
C ALA A 381 -2.97 38.98 -12.66
N LYS A 382 -3.99 38.26 -13.13
CA LYS A 382 -4.70 37.24 -12.34
C LYS A 382 -3.78 36.13 -11.84
N LEU A 383 -2.83 35.67 -12.68
CA LEU A 383 -1.91 34.60 -12.30
C LEU A 383 -0.84 35.12 -11.32
N TYR A 384 -0.35 36.33 -11.53
CA TYR A 384 0.60 37.00 -10.64
C TYR A 384 -0.01 37.25 -9.26
N ASP A 385 -1.24 37.79 -9.18
CA ASP A 385 -2.01 37.97 -7.94
C ASP A 385 -2.14 36.66 -7.16
N LEU A 386 -2.45 35.57 -7.86
CA LEU A 386 -2.57 34.26 -7.23
C LEU A 386 -1.25 33.86 -6.53
N ILE A 387 -0.11 34.05 -7.19
CA ILE A 387 1.24 33.76 -6.68
C ILE A 387 1.56 34.68 -5.49
N VAL A 388 1.35 36.00 -5.63
CA VAL A 388 1.63 37.01 -4.60
C VAL A 388 0.83 36.74 -3.34
N ARG A 389 -0.48 36.50 -3.43
CA ARG A 389 -1.32 36.21 -2.25
C ARG A 389 -0.94 34.90 -1.56
N ARG A 390 -0.52 33.88 -2.31
CA ARG A 390 -0.01 32.64 -1.71
C ARG A 390 1.30 32.89 -0.98
N PHE A 391 2.18 33.71 -1.56
CA PHE A 391 3.43 34.13 -0.96
C PHE A 391 3.21 34.94 0.34
N LEU A 392 2.41 36.01 0.29
CA LEU A 392 2.08 36.86 1.44
C LEU A 392 1.48 36.05 2.59
N SER A 393 0.63 35.06 2.30
CA SER A 393 0.04 34.21 3.36
C SER A 393 1.06 33.48 4.23
N GLN A 394 2.32 33.28 3.80
CA GLN A 394 3.36 32.68 4.63
C GLN A 394 3.91 33.61 5.72
N PHE A 395 3.69 34.91 5.58
CA PHE A 395 4.11 35.95 6.53
C PHE A 395 3.04 36.28 7.56
N TYR A 396 1.98 35.46 7.65
CA TYR A 396 0.89 35.65 8.61
C TYR A 396 0.82 34.48 9.60
N PRO A 397 0.29 34.72 10.82
CA PRO A 397 0.02 33.63 11.76
C PRO A 397 -1.04 32.68 11.23
N ALA A 398 -1.09 31.48 11.83
CA ALA A 398 -2.16 30.52 11.57
C ALA A 398 -3.51 31.08 12.02
N ALA A 399 -4.57 30.83 11.25
CA ALA A 399 -5.93 31.11 11.70
C ALA A 399 -6.23 30.25 12.92
N SER A 400 -6.79 30.84 13.98
CA SER A 400 -7.02 30.16 15.26
C SER A 400 -8.51 29.94 15.52
N TYR A 401 -8.84 28.77 16.06
CA TYR A 401 -10.20 28.30 16.20
C TYR A 401 -10.40 27.56 17.52
N LYS A 402 -11.55 27.76 18.18
CA LYS A 402 -12.08 26.84 19.18
C LYS A 402 -13.01 25.83 18.50
N MET A 403 -12.65 24.55 18.58
CA MET A 403 -13.47 23.43 18.10
C MET A 403 -14.28 22.88 19.26
N HIS A 404 -15.57 23.20 19.25
CA HIS A 404 -16.56 22.73 20.20
C HIS A 404 -17.21 21.46 19.68
N THR A 405 -17.04 20.35 20.39
CA THR A 405 -17.70 19.08 20.07
C THR A 405 -18.68 18.73 21.16
N VAL A 406 -19.97 18.73 20.81
CA VAL A 406 -21.07 18.43 21.72
C VAL A 406 -21.68 17.10 21.33
N LEU A 407 -21.87 16.19 22.30
CA LEU A 407 -22.72 15.02 22.15
C LEU A 407 -23.97 15.21 23.01
N THR A 408 -25.12 15.31 22.35
CA THR A 408 -26.41 15.53 23.00
C THR A 408 -27.25 14.26 22.88
N ALA A 409 -27.80 13.79 24.00
CA ALA A 409 -28.75 12.69 24.04
C ALA A 409 -30.17 13.21 24.27
N ALA A 410 -31.11 12.80 23.43
CA ALA A 410 -32.54 13.09 23.60
C ALA A 410 -33.33 11.82 23.30
N GLU A 411 -34.22 11.39 24.21
CA GLU A 411 -35.03 10.18 24.05
C GLU A 411 -34.21 8.90 23.73
N GLY A 412 -33.02 8.80 24.31
CA GLY A 412 -32.06 7.70 24.07
C GLY A 412 -31.32 7.75 22.73
N GLU A 413 -31.53 8.78 21.92
CA GLU A 413 -30.87 9.01 20.62
C GLU A 413 -29.75 10.03 20.75
N ARG A 414 -28.65 9.82 20.02
CA ARG A 414 -27.43 10.64 20.16
C ARG A 414 -27.17 11.50 18.93
N PHE A 415 -26.90 12.77 19.17
CA PHE A 415 -26.59 13.77 18.16
C PHE A 415 -25.20 14.35 18.43
N LYS A 416 -24.43 14.57 17.36
CA LYS A 416 -23.12 15.22 17.43
C LYS A 416 -23.17 16.56 16.73
N SER A 417 -22.71 17.57 17.43
CA SER A 417 -22.52 18.93 16.92
C SER A 417 -21.02 19.24 16.89
N THR A 418 -20.57 19.96 15.87
CA THR A 418 -19.19 20.42 15.80
C THR A 418 -19.19 21.88 15.39
N ILE A 419 -18.95 22.78 16.34
CA ILE A 419 -18.93 24.22 16.10
C ILE A 419 -17.46 24.65 16.03
N LYS A 420 -17.10 25.33 14.95
CA LYS A 420 -15.78 25.89 14.72
C LYS A 420 -15.86 27.40 14.96
N GLN A 421 -15.60 27.82 16.19
CA GLN A 421 -15.56 29.24 16.54
C GLN A 421 -14.25 29.84 16.05
N LEU A 422 -14.32 30.83 15.16
CA LEU A 422 -13.18 31.61 14.70
C LEU A 422 -12.73 32.56 15.82
N LEU A 423 -11.45 32.52 16.19
CA LEU A 423 -10.86 33.45 17.14
C LEU A 423 -10.02 34.51 16.41
N ASP A 424 -9.18 34.07 15.48
CA ASP A 424 -8.32 34.94 14.67
C ASP A 424 -8.28 34.43 13.22
N LEU A 425 -8.48 35.33 12.27
CA LEU A 425 -8.42 35.06 10.83
C LEU A 425 -7.00 34.66 10.38
N GLY A 426 -5.95 35.18 11.04
CA GLY A 426 -4.56 35.03 10.62
C GLY A 426 -4.39 35.23 9.12
N TRP A 427 -3.67 34.33 8.46
CA TRP A 427 -3.39 34.38 7.01
C TRP A 427 -4.63 34.41 6.10
N LYS A 428 -5.84 34.13 6.60
CA LYS A 428 -7.07 34.18 5.79
C LYS A 428 -7.50 35.61 5.44
N VAL A 429 -6.98 36.62 6.13
CA VAL A 429 -7.21 38.04 5.79
C VAL A 429 -6.79 38.39 4.36
N ILE A 430 -5.74 37.72 3.86
CA ILE A 430 -5.23 37.84 2.48
C ILE A 430 -6.27 37.50 1.40
N TYR A 431 -7.35 36.80 1.76
CA TYR A 431 -8.41 36.39 0.84
C TYR A 431 -9.79 36.94 1.23
N ALA A 432 -9.86 37.95 2.11
CA ALA A 432 -11.11 38.48 2.63
C ALA A 432 -11.91 39.25 1.56
N ASP A 433 -11.22 40.03 0.73
CA ASP A 433 -11.75 40.76 -0.44
C ASP A 433 -12.34 39.82 -1.50
N GLN A 434 -11.66 38.69 -1.80
CA GLN A 434 -12.12 37.69 -2.77
C GLN A 434 -13.41 36.95 -2.36
N LYS A 435 -13.89 37.13 -1.11
CA LYS A 435 -15.15 36.55 -0.64
C LYS A 435 -16.36 37.46 -0.88
N LYS A 436 -16.18 38.78 -1.03
CA LYS A 436 -17.28 39.74 -1.21
C LYS A 436 -17.86 39.74 -2.63
N GLU A 437 -17.10 39.34 -3.65
CA GLU A 437 -17.52 39.35 -5.07
C GLU A 437 -18.36 38.14 -5.53
N LYS A 438 -18.90 37.31 -4.64
CA LYS A 438 -19.84 36.25 -5.06
C LYS A 438 -21.29 36.69 -4.85
N PRO A 439 -22.11 36.81 -5.92
CA PRO A 439 -23.55 36.80 -5.76
C PRO A 439 -23.98 35.49 -5.10
N THR A 440 -25.03 35.56 -4.30
CA THR A 440 -25.65 34.50 -3.49
C THR A 440 -26.04 33.27 -4.32
N GLY A 441 -25.06 32.43 -4.65
CA GLY A 441 -25.25 31.14 -5.30
C GLY A 441 -24.36 30.08 -4.66
N ARG A 442 -24.99 29.13 -3.95
CA ARG A 442 -24.36 28.00 -3.22
C ARG A 442 -23.07 27.48 -3.88
N GLY A 443 -21.93 27.86 -3.28
CA GLY A 443 -20.62 27.41 -3.73
C GLY A 443 -19.52 27.72 -2.73
N LYS A 444 -19.62 27.17 -1.50
CA LYS A 444 -18.50 27.12 -0.55
C LYS A 444 -17.32 26.43 -1.26
N GLY A 445 -16.20 27.15 -1.38
CA GLY A 445 -14.96 26.64 -1.96
C GLY A 445 -14.47 25.43 -1.18
N LYS A 446 -14.73 24.23 -1.69
CA LYS A 446 -14.12 22.99 -1.19
C LYS A 446 -12.64 23.02 -1.56
N ALA A 447 -11.78 23.18 -0.55
CA ALA A 447 -10.38 22.81 -0.67
C ALA A 447 -10.28 21.33 -1.09
N ASP A 448 -9.54 21.08 -2.17
CA ASP A 448 -9.33 19.77 -2.77
C ASP A 448 -8.55 18.83 -1.83
N GLY A 449 -9.24 18.20 -0.87
CA GLY A 449 -8.58 17.31 0.11
C GLY A 449 -9.42 16.24 0.80
N LYS A 450 -10.76 16.34 0.84
CA LYS A 450 -11.63 15.28 1.38
C LYS A 450 -12.41 14.60 0.25
N GLU A 451 -11.93 13.45 -0.20
CA GLU A 451 -12.77 12.46 -0.88
C GLU A 451 -13.62 11.73 0.17
N ASP A 452 -14.86 11.44 -0.22
CA ASP A 452 -16.02 10.94 0.54
C ASP A 452 -16.72 11.97 1.44
N ASP A 453 -17.96 12.29 1.06
CA ASP A 453 -18.98 12.99 1.84
C ASP A 453 -19.19 12.31 3.21
N GLU A 454 -18.47 12.80 4.21
CA GLU A 454 -19.11 13.25 5.44
C GLU A 454 -19.09 14.77 5.37
N GLU A 455 -20.22 15.39 5.01
CA GLU A 455 -20.53 16.72 5.54
C GLU A 455 -20.52 16.56 7.05
N SER A 456 -19.34 16.70 7.68
CA SER A 456 -19.32 17.06 9.08
C SER A 456 -20.12 18.36 9.16
N ALA A 457 -21.14 18.38 10.03
CA ALA A 457 -21.83 19.61 10.41
C ALA A 457 -20.87 20.48 11.23
N GLU A 458 -19.79 20.91 10.58
CA GLU A 458 -18.87 21.93 11.04
C GLU A 458 -19.53 23.27 10.70
N GLU A 459 -20.14 23.87 11.71
CA GLU A 459 -20.69 25.22 11.63
C GLU A 459 -19.61 26.20 12.09
N GLU A 460 -19.21 27.12 11.20
CA GLU A 460 -18.22 28.14 11.54
C GLU A 460 -18.96 29.39 12.02
N VAL A 461 -18.66 29.81 13.25
CA VAL A 461 -19.28 30.97 13.91
C VAL A 461 -18.20 31.97 14.33
N GLN A 462 -18.56 33.24 14.40
CA GLN A 462 -17.69 34.30 14.90
C GLN A 462 -18.01 34.67 16.35
N THR A 463 -19.23 34.39 16.81
CA THR A 463 -19.65 34.63 18.18
C THR A 463 -19.09 33.56 19.14
N PRO A 464 -18.82 33.92 20.40
CA PRO A 464 -18.50 32.97 21.44
C PRO A 464 -19.56 31.87 21.57
N PHE A 465 -19.12 30.62 21.60
CA PHE A 465 -19.99 29.47 21.83
C PHE A 465 -19.66 28.84 23.18
N THR A 466 -20.65 28.78 24.06
CA THR A 466 -20.54 28.18 25.40
C THR A 466 -21.81 27.37 25.68
N LEU A 467 -21.64 26.26 26.41
CA LEU A 467 -22.74 25.45 26.93
C LEU A 467 -22.40 25.05 28.36
N ASP A 468 -23.42 25.00 29.22
CA ASP A 468 -23.33 24.35 30.52
C ASP A 468 -23.71 22.87 30.35
N ALA A 469 -22.74 21.98 30.57
CA ALA A 469 -22.95 20.54 30.43
C ALA A 469 -23.81 19.94 31.56
N ALA A 470 -24.00 20.65 32.67
CA ALA A 470 -24.84 20.23 33.79
C ALA A 470 -26.33 20.50 33.54
N GLN A 471 -26.65 21.51 32.72
CA GLN A 471 -28.02 21.91 32.42
C GLN A 471 -28.64 21.08 31.28
N GLU A 472 -29.97 20.96 31.32
CA GLU A 472 -30.74 20.35 30.24
C GLU A 472 -30.74 21.24 28.99
N VAL A 473 -30.97 20.63 27.83
CA VAL A 473 -31.17 21.33 26.55
C VAL A 473 -32.52 20.94 25.96
N ARG A 474 -33.18 21.83 25.22
CA ARG A 474 -34.46 21.52 24.57
C ARG A 474 -34.28 21.33 23.08
N CYS A 475 -34.83 20.26 22.51
CA CYS A 475 -34.85 20.08 21.05
C CYS A 475 -35.96 20.94 20.45
N LYS A 476 -35.62 22.17 20.03
CA LYS A 476 -36.58 23.11 19.43
C LYS A 476 -37.18 22.60 18.13
N LYS A 477 -36.33 22.01 17.28
CA LYS A 477 -36.70 21.51 15.95
C LYS A 477 -35.89 20.28 15.60
N SER A 478 -36.49 19.36 14.85
CA SER A 478 -35.80 18.22 14.24
C SER A 478 -36.29 18.04 12.81
N SER A 479 -35.47 17.43 11.96
CA SER A 479 -35.86 17.11 10.58
C SER A 479 -35.10 15.91 10.05
N ALA A 480 -35.78 15.11 9.22
CA ALA A 480 -35.16 14.06 8.43
C ALA A 480 -34.91 14.57 7.01
N LYS A 481 -33.65 14.78 6.65
CA LYS A 481 -33.24 15.20 5.31
C LYS A 481 -33.00 14.00 4.42
N GLU A 482 -33.79 13.88 3.36
CA GLU A 482 -33.52 12.94 2.29
C GLU A 482 -32.30 13.39 1.49
N LYS A 483 -31.30 12.52 1.38
CA LYS A 483 -30.10 12.71 0.58
C LYS A 483 -29.91 11.54 -0.37
N GLU A 484 -29.16 11.80 -1.43
CA GLU A 484 -28.80 10.81 -2.41
C GLU A 484 -27.29 10.70 -2.55
N THR A 485 -26.79 9.47 -2.63
CA THR A 485 -25.37 9.27 -2.95
C THR A 485 -25.10 9.81 -4.35
N GLN A 486 -24.04 10.61 -4.52
CA GLN A 486 -23.66 11.18 -5.81
C GLN A 486 -22.60 10.33 -6.52
N PRO A 487 -22.60 10.28 -7.87
CA PRO A 487 -21.49 9.68 -8.62
C PRO A 487 -20.19 10.46 -8.39
N PRO A 488 -19.01 9.84 -8.59
CA PRO A 488 -17.76 10.58 -8.56
C PRO A 488 -17.79 11.69 -9.63
N LYS A 489 -17.24 12.86 -9.31
CA LYS A 489 -17.23 13.98 -10.26
C LYS A 489 -16.40 13.65 -11.51
N PRO A 490 -16.81 14.06 -12.72
CA PRO A 490 -15.94 14.04 -13.89
C PRO A 490 -14.65 14.81 -13.63
N TYR A 491 -13.58 14.45 -14.35
CA TYR A 491 -12.34 15.21 -14.26
C TYR A 491 -12.50 16.58 -14.94
N THR A 492 -11.91 17.59 -14.34
CA THR A 492 -11.47 18.85 -14.96
C THR A 492 -9.96 18.74 -15.23
N GLU A 493 -9.36 19.71 -15.91
CA GLU A 493 -7.89 19.71 -16.05
C GLU A 493 -7.16 19.74 -14.70
N GLY A 494 -7.58 20.61 -13.77
CA GLY A 494 -6.96 20.66 -12.44
C GLY A 494 -7.09 19.33 -11.68
N THR A 495 -8.27 18.72 -11.68
CA THR A 495 -8.44 17.43 -10.97
C THR A 495 -7.77 16.26 -11.68
N LEU A 496 -7.60 16.33 -13.01
CA LEU A 496 -6.81 15.35 -13.78
C LEU A 496 -5.31 15.50 -13.48
N LEU A 497 -4.77 16.72 -13.42
CA LEU A 497 -3.38 16.97 -13.01
C LEU A 497 -3.07 16.38 -11.63
N LYS A 498 -4.00 16.56 -10.67
CA LYS A 498 -3.90 15.93 -9.34
C LYS A 498 -3.88 14.40 -9.44
N ALA A 499 -4.71 13.83 -10.31
CA ALA A 499 -4.75 12.38 -10.53
C ALA A 499 -3.46 11.87 -11.19
N MET A 500 -2.87 12.64 -12.11
CA MET A 500 -1.59 12.32 -12.76
C MET A 500 -0.44 12.35 -11.74
N GLU A 501 -0.35 13.39 -10.92
CA GLU A 501 0.63 13.51 -9.83
C GLU A 501 0.50 12.36 -8.81
N SER A 502 -0.74 12.00 -8.45
CA SER A 502 -1.01 10.99 -7.41
C SER A 502 -1.18 9.56 -7.92
N ALA A 503 -1.02 9.30 -9.22
CA ALA A 503 -1.26 8.00 -9.84
C ALA A 503 -0.46 6.86 -9.19
N GLY A 504 0.73 7.16 -8.65
CA GLY A 504 1.56 6.20 -7.92
C GLY A 504 0.99 5.76 -6.56
N LYS A 505 0.16 6.58 -5.90
CA LYS A 505 -0.34 6.32 -4.52
C LYS A 505 -1.22 5.08 -4.41
N GLN A 506 -1.90 4.72 -5.50
CA GLN A 506 -2.81 3.56 -5.54
C GLN A 506 -2.09 2.23 -5.82
N ILE A 507 -0.78 2.25 -6.11
CA ILE A 507 0.01 1.05 -6.39
C ILE A 507 0.20 0.24 -5.08
N GLU A 508 -0.18 -1.04 -5.10
CA GLU A 508 -0.08 -1.93 -3.93
C GLU A 508 1.38 -2.26 -3.54
N ASP A 509 2.30 -2.19 -4.51
CA ASP A 509 3.73 -2.42 -4.31
C ASP A 509 4.42 -1.16 -3.74
N GLU A 510 5.04 -1.32 -2.58
CA GLU A 510 5.66 -0.22 -1.84
C GLU A 510 6.88 0.37 -2.56
N GLU A 511 7.68 -0.46 -3.24
CA GLU A 511 8.87 0.01 -3.95
C GLU A 511 8.49 0.80 -5.21
N LEU A 512 7.43 0.39 -5.92
CA LEU A 512 6.94 1.11 -7.10
C LEU A 512 6.24 2.41 -6.74
N ARG A 513 5.48 2.41 -5.65
CA ARG A 513 4.85 3.62 -5.12
C ARG A 513 5.92 4.64 -4.76
N ASP A 514 7.00 4.22 -4.10
CA ASP A 514 8.09 5.09 -3.73
C ASP A 514 8.83 5.62 -4.97
N ALA A 515 9.05 4.80 -6.00
CA ALA A 515 9.65 5.23 -7.27
C ALA A 515 8.79 6.23 -8.08
N MET A 516 7.48 6.30 -7.83
CA MET A 516 6.55 7.24 -8.48
C MET A 516 6.16 8.42 -7.59
N LYS A 517 6.67 8.48 -6.36
CA LYS A 517 6.20 9.41 -5.34
C LYS A 517 6.37 10.87 -5.74
N ASP A 518 7.47 11.18 -6.43
CA ASP A 518 7.87 12.55 -6.76
C ASP A 518 7.57 12.92 -8.23
N SER A 519 7.37 11.92 -9.11
CA SER A 519 7.12 12.16 -10.55
C SER A 519 5.69 11.87 -11.00
N GLY A 520 4.95 10.94 -10.38
CA GLY A 520 3.62 10.53 -10.87
C GLY A 520 3.63 10.07 -12.34
N LEU A 521 2.56 10.37 -13.09
CA LEU A 521 2.49 10.20 -14.55
C LEU A 521 2.96 11.48 -15.26
N GLY A 522 4.20 11.47 -15.75
CA GLY A 522 4.82 12.63 -16.40
C GLY A 522 5.34 13.68 -15.41
N THR A 523 6.37 14.42 -15.80
CA THR A 523 6.94 15.52 -15.01
C THR A 523 6.05 16.76 -15.08
N PRO A 524 6.08 17.70 -14.11
CA PRO A 524 5.25 18.91 -14.15
C PRO A 524 5.26 19.64 -15.51
N ALA A 525 6.45 19.75 -16.13
CA ALA A 525 6.61 20.37 -17.45
C ALA A 525 5.93 19.63 -18.62
N THR A 526 5.64 18.33 -18.48
CA THR A 526 5.08 17.49 -19.57
C THR A 526 3.59 17.15 -19.38
N ARG A 527 3.01 17.39 -18.20
CA ARG A 527 1.60 17.02 -17.95
C ARG A 527 0.64 17.82 -18.81
N ALA A 528 0.88 19.12 -18.97
CA ALA A 528 0.08 20.00 -19.82
C ALA A 528 0.10 19.55 -21.28
N SER A 529 1.28 19.28 -21.85
CA SER A 529 1.39 18.83 -23.24
C SER A 529 0.76 17.45 -23.48
N VAL A 530 0.76 16.56 -22.49
CA VAL A 530 0.04 15.28 -22.57
C VAL A 530 -1.46 15.50 -22.65
N ILE A 531 -2.03 16.40 -21.84
CA ILE A 531 -3.47 16.72 -21.87
C ILE A 531 -3.84 17.33 -23.23
N GLU A 532 -3.06 18.29 -23.72
CA GLU A 532 -3.25 18.88 -25.05
C GLU A 532 -3.14 17.84 -26.16
N ARG A 533 -2.18 16.91 -26.07
CA ARG A 533 -2.08 15.82 -27.04
C ARG A 533 -3.35 14.96 -27.08
N LEU A 534 -3.96 14.65 -25.93
CA LEU A 534 -5.21 13.88 -25.88
C LEU A 534 -6.37 14.62 -26.55
N LYS A 535 -6.42 15.96 -26.45
CA LYS A 535 -7.40 16.80 -27.15
C LYS A 535 -7.14 16.78 -28.66
N ASN A 536 -5.89 17.05 -29.07
CA ASN A 536 -5.51 17.19 -30.48
C ASN A 536 -5.73 15.90 -31.29
N VAL A 537 -5.57 14.72 -30.68
CA VAL A 537 -5.86 13.44 -31.35
C VAL A 537 -7.33 13.01 -31.28
N GLY A 538 -8.19 13.84 -30.69
CA GLY A 538 -9.63 13.62 -30.60
C GLY A 538 -10.05 12.55 -29.58
N TYR A 539 -9.22 12.24 -28.58
CA TYR A 539 -9.58 11.27 -27.53
C TYR A 539 -10.46 11.88 -26.43
N VAL A 540 -10.36 13.19 -26.23
CA VAL A 540 -11.10 13.92 -25.20
C VAL A 540 -11.54 15.26 -25.76
N VAL A 541 -12.63 15.79 -25.24
CA VAL A 541 -13.15 17.12 -25.55
C VAL A 541 -13.49 17.85 -24.25
N MET A 542 -13.48 19.19 -24.29
CA MET A 542 -13.92 20.01 -23.18
C MET A 542 -15.44 20.20 -23.24
N GLN A 543 -16.12 19.95 -22.13
CA GLN A 543 -17.54 20.26 -21.93
C GLN A 543 -17.64 21.24 -20.75
N GLY A 544 -17.63 22.54 -21.06
CA GLY A 544 -17.35 23.57 -20.06
C GLY A 544 -15.99 23.31 -19.39
N LYS A 545 -15.95 23.32 -18.05
CA LYS A 545 -14.72 23.02 -17.28
C LYS A 545 -14.37 21.52 -17.20
N ARG A 546 -15.23 20.62 -17.69
CA ARG A 546 -15.07 19.16 -17.56
C ARG A 546 -14.40 18.57 -18.80
N ILE A 547 -13.60 17.53 -18.60
CA ILE A 547 -13.01 16.72 -19.67
C ILE A 547 -13.92 15.52 -19.92
N ALA A 548 -14.51 15.45 -21.11
CA ALA A 548 -15.30 14.33 -21.55
C ALA A 548 -14.47 13.42 -22.48
N ILE A 549 -14.56 12.10 -22.27
CA ILE A 549 -13.91 11.13 -23.16
C ILE A 549 -14.78 10.91 -24.40
N THR A 550 -14.18 10.99 -25.58
CA THR A 550 -14.89 10.76 -26.85
C THR A 550 -15.12 9.27 -27.11
N PRO A 551 -16.01 8.89 -28.05
CA PRO A 551 -16.13 7.52 -28.53
C PRO A 551 -14.78 6.97 -29.01
N LYS A 552 -14.01 7.77 -29.77
CA LYS A 552 -12.64 7.45 -30.19
C LYS A 552 -11.72 7.13 -29.01
N GLY A 553 -11.67 7.99 -27.99
CA GLY A 553 -10.85 7.76 -26.78
C GLY A 553 -11.28 6.52 -25.99
N ARG A 554 -12.59 6.28 -25.87
CA ARG A 554 -13.16 5.09 -25.23
C ARG A 554 -12.73 3.82 -25.98
N THR A 555 -12.89 3.81 -27.30
CA THR A 555 -12.57 2.69 -28.17
C THR A 555 -11.06 2.41 -28.15
N ALA A 556 -10.21 3.45 -28.18
CA ALA A 556 -8.76 3.29 -28.05
C ALA A 556 -8.37 2.49 -26.78
N VAL A 557 -8.87 2.89 -25.60
CA VAL A 557 -8.60 2.17 -24.34
C VAL A 557 -9.14 0.74 -24.36
N GLU A 558 -10.34 0.54 -24.91
CA GLU A 558 -10.96 -0.79 -25.04
C GLU A 558 -10.20 -1.72 -25.99
N LEU A 559 -9.64 -1.19 -27.08
CA LEU A 559 -8.80 -1.91 -28.05
C LEU A 559 -7.46 -2.31 -27.43
N ILE A 560 -6.77 -1.38 -26.77
CA ILE A 560 -5.49 -1.62 -26.10
C ILE A 560 -5.64 -2.70 -25.01
N ARG A 561 -6.64 -2.57 -24.12
CA ARG A 561 -6.95 -3.61 -23.11
C ARG A 561 -7.45 -4.91 -23.75
N GLY A 562 -8.15 -4.80 -24.87
CA GLY A 562 -8.70 -5.92 -25.64
C GLY A 562 -7.64 -6.81 -26.29
N ALA A 563 -6.55 -6.21 -26.78
CA ALA A 563 -5.36 -6.87 -27.32
C ALA A 563 -4.64 -7.71 -26.26
N GLY A 564 -4.81 -7.35 -24.98
CA GLY A 564 -4.12 -7.96 -23.85
C GLY A 564 -2.83 -7.25 -23.47
N VAL A 565 -2.64 -6.01 -23.91
CA VAL A 565 -1.53 -5.12 -23.51
C VAL A 565 -2.01 -4.09 -22.48
N GLU A 566 -2.80 -4.56 -21.49
CA GLU A 566 -3.39 -3.72 -20.43
C GLU A 566 -2.36 -2.94 -19.62
N LEU A 567 -1.09 -3.36 -19.64
CA LEU A 567 0.03 -2.67 -19.02
C LEU A 567 0.24 -1.25 -19.58
N LEU A 568 -0.02 -1.01 -20.88
CA LEU A 568 0.03 0.33 -21.48
C LEU A 568 -1.02 1.28 -20.90
N THR A 569 -2.11 0.75 -20.35
CA THR A 569 -3.18 1.56 -19.71
C THR A 569 -3.01 1.67 -18.20
N SER A 570 -1.88 1.24 -17.65
CA SER A 570 -1.63 1.17 -16.21
C SER A 570 -0.49 2.08 -15.78
N PRO A 571 -0.64 2.86 -14.70
CA PRO A 571 0.47 3.62 -14.13
C PRO A 571 1.60 2.73 -13.59
N GLU A 572 1.34 1.44 -13.31
CA GLU A 572 2.36 0.50 -12.84
C GLU A 572 3.52 0.35 -13.84
N MET A 573 3.26 0.45 -15.14
CA MET A 573 4.31 0.38 -16.16
C MET A 573 5.31 1.53 -16.02
N THR A 574 4.78 2.75 -15.88
CA THR A 574 5.57 3.96 -15.64
C THR A 574 6.39 3.81 -14.36
N GLY A 575 5.79 3.31 -13.27
CA GLY A 575 6.52 3.07 -12.03
C GLY A 575 7.65 2.05 -12.14
N HIS A 576 7.43 0.97 -12.90
CA HIS A 576 8.48 -0.02 -13.17
C HIS A 576 9.64 0.57 -13.96
N TRP A 577 9.34 1.41 -14.96
CA TRP A 577 10.34 2.05 -15.80
C TRP A 577 11.12 3.10 -15.02
N GLU A 578 10.44 4.04 -14.35
CA GLU A 578 11.13 5.08 -13.57
C GLU A 578 12.03 4.47 -12.49
N ARG A 579 11.59 3.40 -11.82
CA ARG A 579 12.46 2.66 -10.90
C ARG A 579 13.72 2.15 -11.58
N ARG A 580 13.58 1.49 -12.74
CA ARG A 580 14.72 0.91 -13.45
C ARG A 580 15.65 1.99 -14.02
N LEU A 581 15.11 3.08 -14.52
CA LEU A 581 15.87 4.24 -14.99
C LEU A 581 16.63 4.91 -13.85
N ASN A 582 16.06 4.99 -12.65
CA ASN A 582 16.76 5.48 -11.46
C ASN A 582 17.88 4.53 -11.00
N GLU A 583 17.69 3.20 -11.13
CA GLU A 583 18.75 2.23 -10.88
C GLU A 583 19.90 2.39 -11.89
N ILE A 584 19.60 2.66 -13.17
CA ILE A 584 20.59 2.91 -14.24
C ILE A 584 21.34 4.21 -13.96
N ALA A 585 20.63 5.28 -13.60
CA ALA A 585 21.22 6.58 -13.26
C ALA A 585 22.19 6.51 -12.07
N ARG A 586 22.03 5.50 -11.19
CA ARG A 586 22.93 5.23 -10.05
C ARG A 586 24.03 4.19 -10.36
N GLY A 587 24.11 3.71 -11.59
CA GLY A 587 25.06 2.65 -11.99
C GLY A 587 24.74 1.25 -11.42
N THR A 588 23.55 1.04 -10.85
CA THR A 588 23.16 -0.22 -10.19
C THR A 588 22.39 -1.18 -11.10
N ALA A 589 22.14 -0.78 -12.35
CA ALA A 589 21.38 -1.52 -13.35
C ALA A 589 21.94 -1.31 -14.76
N SER A 590 21.82 -2.34 -15.60
CA SER A 590 22.16 -2.28 -17.02
C SER A 590 21.01 -1.67 -17.83
N ASP A 591 21.36 -0.65 -18.62
CA ASP A 591 20.53 0.00 -19.64
C ASP A 591 20.29 -0.92 -20.84
N GLU A 592 21.27 -1.70 -21.27
CA GLU A 592 21.13 -2.71 -22.32
C GLU A 592 20.03 -3.74 -21.99
N GLN A 593 20.03 -4.27 -20.76
CA GLN A 593 18.99 -5.20 -20.31
C GLN A 593 17.62 -4.54 -20.26
N PHE A 594 17.55 -3.26 -19.89
CA PHE A 594 16.32 -2.49 -19.92
C PHE A 594 15.82 -2.35 -21.37
N MET A 595 16.66 -1.91 -22.28
CA MET A 595 16.32 -1.74 -23.71
C MET A 595 15.96 -3.05 -24.39
N ALA A 596 16.65 -4.16 -24.08
CA ALA A 596 16.29 -5.49 -24.59
C ALA A 596 14.88 -5.90 -24.16
N ASN A 597 14.47 -5.56 -22.93
CA ASN A 597 13.10 -5.81 -22.46
C ASN A 597 12.09 -4.88 -23.14
N VAL A 598 12.45 -3.62 -23.41
CA VAL A 598 11.61 -2.68 -24.15
C VAL A 598 11.39 -3.15 -25.59
N LYS A 599 12.45 -3.55 -26.31
CA LYS A 599 12.38 -4.11 -27.66
C LYS A 599 11.46 -5.36 -27.72
N LYS A 600 11.61 -6.27 -26.75
CA LYS A 600 10.70 -7.43 -26.59
C LYS A 600 9.25 -7.02 -26.33
N PHE A 601 9.04 -5.96 -25.53
CA PHE A 601 7.71 -5.46 -25.23
C PHE A 601 7.06 -4.79 -26.44
N ALA A 602 7.81 -4.00 -27.23
CA ALA A 602 7.37 -3.42 -28.49
C ALA A 602 6.90 -4.51 -29.47
N THR A 603 7.74 -5.54 -29.66
CA THR A 603 7.41 -6.72 -30.48
C THR A 603 6.13 -7.39 -30.01
N MET A 604 6.02 -7.65 -28.71
CA MET A 604 4.84 -8.26 -28.12
C MET A 604 3.57 -7.41 -28.32
N ILE A 605 3.67 -6.07 -28.30
CA ILE A 605 2.54 -5.19 -28.59
C ILE A 605 2.09 -5.39 -30.03
N VAL A 606 3.00 -5.27 -31.00
CA VAL A 606 2.70 -5.42 -32.43
C VAL A 606 2.07 -6.78 -32.71
N ASP A 607 2.65 -7.88 -32.20
CA ASP A 607 2.10 -9.24 -32.36
C ASP A 607 0.66 -9.37 -31.84
N LYS A 608 0.37 -8.72 -30.71
CA LYS A 608 -0.96 -8.76 -30.09
C LYS A 608 -1.97 -7.96 -30.89
N VAL A 609 -1.56 -6.83 -31.48
CA VAL A 609 -2.38 -5.99 -32.34
C VAL A 609 -2.64 -6.67 -33.69
N ARG A 610 -1.62 -7.30 -34.28
CA ARG A 610 -1.72 -8.00 -35.57
C ARG A 610 -2.85 -9.03 -35.61
N VAL A 611 -3.04 -9.77 -34.52
CA VAL A 611 -4.11 -10.78 -34.37
C VAL A 611 -5.46 -10.23 -33.88
N GLN A 612 -5.60 -8.93 -33.67
CA GLN A 612 -6.92 -8.33 -33.41
C GLN A 612 -7.78 -8.36 -34.66
N ARG A 613 -9.08 -8.22 -34.47
CA ARG A 613 -9.97 -7.88 -35.59
C ARG A 613 -9.96 -6.35 -35.73
N PRO A 614 -9.94 -5.80 -36.95
CA PRO A 614 -10.21 -4.39 -37.17
C PRO A 614 -11.50 -3.97 -36.45
N ALA A 615 -11.55 -2.70 -36.04
CA ALA A 615 -12.77 -2.13 -35.47
C ALA A 615 -13.64 -1.62 -36.61
N GLU A 616 -14.96 -1.65 -36.42
CA GLU A 616 -15.89 -0.99 -37.35
C GLU A 616 -15.66 0.53 -37.28
N LYS A 617 -15.78 1.25 -38.41
CA LYS A 617 -15.61 2.72 -38.44
C LYS A 617 -16.57 3.43 -37.46
N THR A 618 -17.81 2.95 -37.38
CA THR A 618 -18.85 3.43 -36.44
C THR A 618 -18.47 3.29 -34.95
N ALA A 619 -17.42 2.55 -34.61
CA ALA A 619 -16.93 2.46 -33.23
C ALA A 619 -16.14 3.71 -32.77
N PHE A 620 -15.77 4.59 -33.71
CA PHE A 620 -15.01 5.82 -33.45
C PHE A 620 -15.87 7.08 -33.56
N GLU A 621 -17.00 7.01 -34.26
CA GLU A 621 -17.99 8.08 -34.42
C GLU A 621 -18.92 8.19 -33.19
N GLY A 622 -19.36 9.41 -32.87
CA GLY A 622 -20.41 9.65 -31.88
C GLY A 622 -21.79 9.71 -32.56
N GLU A 623 -22.86 9.44 -31.81
CA GLU A 623 -24.22 9.76 -32.27
C GLU A 623 -24.29 11.26 -32.53
N ALA A 624 -24.23 11.67 -33.81
CA ALA A 624 -24.63 12.99 -34.23
C ALA A 624 -26.13 13.14 -33.96
N ALA A 625 -26.54 14.34 -33.54
CA ALA A 625 -27.92 14.67 -33.26
C ALA A 625 -28.83 14.38 -34.46
N ALA A 626 -29.61 13.30 -34.38
CA ALA A 626 -30.72 13.04 -35.29
C ALA A 626 -32.02 13.36 -34.53
N ALA A 627 -32.41 14.62 -34.61
CA ALA A 627 -33.79 15.05 -34.43
C ALA A 627 -34.32 15.45 -35.81
N GLY A 628 -35.46 14.87 -36.22
CA GLY A 628 -36.17 15.21 -37.46
C GLY A 628 -36.50 13.99 -38.31
N GLY A 629 -37.79 13.70 -38.46
CA GLY A 629 -38.31 12.76 -39.44
C GLY A 629 -39.23 11.68 -38.86
N ALA A 630 -40.51 12.02 -38.71
CA ALA A 630 -41.57 11.04 -38.58
C ALA A 630 -41.74 10.27 -39.91
N GLY A 631 -41.97 8.95 -39.82
CA GLY A 631 -42.29 8.12 -40.98
C GLY A 631 -42.81 6.75 -40.53
N ARG A 632 -44.13 6.55 -40.69
CA ARG A 632 -44.84 5.28 -40.51
C ARG A 632 -44.38 4.26 -41.58
N GLY A 633 -44.35 2.97 -41.25
CA GLY A 633 -44.26 1.92 -42.28
C GLY A 633 -43.88 0.52 -41.82
N ARG A 634 -44.93 -0.30 -41.55
CA ARG A 634 -45.11 -1.76 -41.72
C ARG A 634 -44.04 -2.79 -41.32
N ALA A 635 -44.58 -3.89 -40.79
CA ALA A 635 -43.92 -5.10 -40.31
C ALA A 635 -43.42 -6.03 -41.44
N ALA A 636 -42.26 -6.67 -41.21
CA ALA A 636 -41.78 -7.87 -41.89
C ALA A 636 -40.70 -8.58 -41.01
N PRO A 637 -40.38 -9.87 -41.24
CA PRO A 637 -40.16 -10.86 -40.17
C PRO A 637 -38.74 -10.94 -39.60
N ALA A 638 -38.61 -11.64 -38.47
CA ALA A 638 -37.41 -11.74 -37.65
C ALA A 638 -36.20 -12.42 -38.34
N PRO A 639 -34.97 -11.83 -38.30
CA PRO A 639 -33.77 -12.51 -38.76
C PRO A 639 -32.88 -13.03 -37.61
N ALA A 640 -32.24 -14.17 -37.86
CA ALA A 640 -31.31 -14.84 -36.98
C ALA A 640 -30.08 -13.98 -36.60
N LEU A 641 -29.88 -13.75 -35.30
CA LEU A 641 -28.79 -12.96 -34.70
C LEU A 641 -27.38 -13.54 -34.98
N ARG A 642 -26.76 -13.22 -36.11
CA ARG A 642 -25.31 -13.44 -36.37
C ARG A 642 -24.44 -12.35 -35.71
N SER A 643 -24.48 -12.25 -34.39
CA SER A 643 -23.56 -11.37 -33.63
C SER A 643 -22.31 -12.13 -33.12
N PRO A 644 -21.09 -11.56 -33.20
CA PRO A 644 -19.89 -12.16 -32.60
C PRO A 644 -19.88 -12.09 -31.05
N ARG A 645 -20.79 -11.32 -30.43
CA ARG A 645 -20.90 -11.15 -28.97
C ARG A 645 -22.36 -11.01 -28.50
N PRO A 646 -23.25 -11.97 -28.79
CA PRO A 646 -24.67 -11.84 -28.50
C PRO A 646 -24.88 -11.71 -26.99
N ARG A 647 -25.68 -10.72 -26.61
CA ARG A 647 -26.08 -10.43 -25.22
C ARG A 647 -27.54 -10.84 -25.02
N LEU A 648 -27.80 -12.12 -24.77
CA LEU A 648 -29.16 -12.60 -24.54
C LEU A 648 -29.51 -12.60 -23.05
N ARG A 649 -30.72 -12.13 -22.75
CA ARG A 649 -31.28 -12.08 -21.40
C ARG A 649 -32.66 -12.73 -21.40
N PHE A 650 -32.78 -13.84 -20.68
CA PHE A 650 -34.04 -14.54 -20.44
C PHE A 650 -34.52 -14.22 -19.03
N ALA A 651 -35.66 -13.54 -18.89
CA ALA A 651 -36.14 -13.06 -17.58
C ALA A 651 -37.68 -13.05 -17.46
N PRO A 652 -38.35 -14.21 -17.66
CA PRO A 652 -39.80 -14.30 -17.49
C PRO A 652 -40.22 -13.99 -16.04
N ARG A 653 -41.45 -13.49 -15.87
CA ARG A 653 -42.05 -13.13 -14.59
C ARG A 653 -43.38 -13.86 -14.42
N ALA A 654 -43.61 -14.49 -13.28
CA ALA A 654 -44.90 -15.09 -12.91
C ALA A 654 -45.27 -14.76 -11.44
N ARG A 655 -46.57 -14.69 -11.13
CA ARG A 655 -47.07 -14.57 -9.75
C ARG A 655 -47.14 -15.97 -9.10
N ALA A 656 -47.90 -16.89 -9.69
CA ALA A 656 -47.95 -18.32 -9.38
C ALA A 656 -47.76 -19.12 -10.69
N CYS A 657 -47.07 -20.27 -10.65
CA CYS A 657 -46.85 -21.14 -11.82
C CYS A 657 -46.59 -22.60 -11.41
N ALA A 658 -47.06 -23.54 -12.22
CA ALA A 658 -46.58 -24.92 -12.18
C ALA A 658 -45.19 -25.02 -12.84
N SER A 659 -45.03 -24.39 -14.01
CA SER A 659 -43.79 -24.33 -14.79
C SER A 659 -43.66 -22.99 -15.57
N LEU A 660 -42.47 -22.68 -16.09
CA LEU A 660 -42.19 -21.53 -16.96
C LEU A 660 -41.40 -22.03 -18.18
N PRO A 661 -41.58 -21.45 -19.38
CA PRO A 661 -40.88 -21.89 -20.58
C PRO A 661 -39.35 -21.74 -20.45
N ALA A 662 -38.61 -22.76 -20.89
CA ALA A 662 -37.15 -22.84 -20.81
C ALA A 662 -36.51 -22.59 -22.18
N PRO A 663 -35.83 -21.45 -22.41
CA PRO A 663 -35.12 -21.23 -23.66
C PRO A 663 -33.83 -22.07 -23.70
N ALA A 664 -33.68 -22.89 -24.73
CA ALA A 664 -32.49 -23.68 -25.04
C ALA A 664 -31.76 -23.15 -26.30
N PRO A 665 -31.18 -21.93 -26.24
CA PRO A 665 -30.58 -21.33 -27.43
C PRO A 665 -29.32 -22.10 -27.85
N ALA A 666 -29.34 -22.66 -29.07
CA ALA A 666 -28.15 -23.12 -29.77
C ALA A 666 -27.46 -21.91 -30.41
N LEU A 667 -26.25 -21.56 -29.95
CA LEU A 667 -25.52 -20.40 -30.46
C LEU A 667 -24.08 -20.75 -30.84
N ARG A 668 -23.74 -20.49 -32.10
CA ARG A 668 -22.37 -20.48 -32.61
C ARG A 668 -21.85 -19.04 -32.60
N SER A 669 -21.18 -18.65 -31.52
CA SER A 669 -20.58 -17.32 -31.40
C SER A 669 -19.30 -17.35 -30.57
N PRO A 670 -18.27 -16.54 -30.89
CA PRO A 670 -16.98 -16.61 -30.20
C PRO A 670 -17.02 -16.18 -28.72
N ARG A 671 -17.94 -15.27 -28.32
CA ARG A 671 -17.99 -14.73 -26.95
C ARG A 671 -19.43 -14.41 -26.45
N PRO A 672 -20.37 -15.38 -26.43
CA PRO A 672 -21.74 -15.13 -26.03
C PRO A 672 -21.83 -14.77 -24.54
N ARG A 673 -22.73 -13.84 -24.22
CA ARG A 673 -23.11 -13.44 -22.86
C ARG A 673 -24.58 -13.80 -22.64
N LEU A 674 -24.84 -14.94 -22.00
CA LEU A 674 -26.20 -15.37 -21.67
C LEU A 674 -26.52 -15.15 -20.20
N ARG A 675 -27.69 -14.57 -19.93
CA ARG A 675 -28.22 -14.36 -18.59
C ARG A 675 -29.61 -14.96 -18.46
N PHE A 676 -29.75 -15.96 -17.60
CA PHE A 676 -31.03 -16.57 -17.22
C PHE A 676 -31.42 -16.06 -15.84
N ALA A 677 -32.55 -15.35 -15.73
CA ALA A 677 -33.00 -14.69 -14.51
C ALA A 677 -34.55 -14.66 -14.37
N PRO A 678 -35.22 -15.83 -14.37
CA PRO A 678 -36.66 -15.91 -14.14
C PRO A 678 -37.03 -15.41 -12.73
N ARG A 679 -38.24 -14.88 -12.57
CA ARG A 679 -38.78 -14.36 -11.31
C ARG A 679 -40.17 -14.96 -11.03
N ALA A 680 -40.36 -15.57 -9.86
CA ALA A 680 -41.67 -16.04 -9.38
C ALA A 680 -41.94 -15.60 -7.93
N ARG A 681 -43.20 -15.41 -7.51
CA ARG A 681 -43.55 -15.27 -6.07
C ARG A 681 -43.64 -16.66 -5.43
N ALA A 682 -44.49 -17.54 -5.96
CA ALA A 682 -44.59 -18.98 -5.63
C ALA A 682 -44.52 -19.79 -6.94
N CYS A 683 -43.74 -20.88 -6.97
CA CYS A 683 -43.70 -21.76 -8.13
C CYS A 683 -43.16 -23.13 -7.67
N ALA A 684 -43.77 -24.22 -8.15
CA ALA A 684 -43.34 -25.58 -7.83
C ALA A 684 -41.95 -25.87 -8.44
N SER A 685 -41.73 -25.44 -9.68
CA SER A 685 -40.47 -25.58 -10.42
C SER A 685 -40.16 -24.35 -11.30
N LEU A 686 -38.91 -23.87 -11.32
CA LEU A 686 -38.46 -22.83 -12.28
C LEU A 686 -37.84 -23.49 -13.53
N PRO A 687 -37.67 -22.84 -14.69
CA PRO A 687 -37.07 -23.49 -15.85
C PRO A 687 -35.56 -23.73 -15.65
N ALA A 688 -35.05 -24.87 -16.10
CA ALA A 688 -33.62 -25.21 -16.16
C ALA A 688 -33.08 -25.03 -17.59
N PRO A 689 -32.52 -23.86 -17.95
CA PRO A 689 -31.94 -23.67 -19.27
C PRO A 689 -30.67 -24.52 -19.43
N ALA A 690 -30.66 -25.36 -20.46
CA ALA A 690 -29.54 -26.20 -20.87
C ALA A 690 -28.95 -25.70 -22.22
N PRO A 691 -28.30 -24.52 -22.27
CA PRO A 691 -27.77 -24.00 -23.52
C PRO A 691 -26.61 -24.86 -24.02
N ALA A 692 -26.76 -25.43 -25.21
CA ALA A 692 -25.68 -26.08 -25.95
C ALA A 692 -24.86 -25.01 -26.70
N LEU A 693 -23.61 -24.77 -26.28
CA LEU A 693 -22.76 -23.74 -26.89
C LEU A 693 -21.42 -24.31 -27.34
N ARG A 694 -21.14 -24.17 -28.64
CA ARG A 694 -19.79 -24.29 -29.20
C ARG A 694 -19.17 -22.90 -29.27
N SER A 695 -18.40 -22.54 -28.24
CA SER A 695 -17.80 -21.19 -28.14
C SER A 695 -16.46 -21.18 -27.40
N PRO A 696 -15.44 -20.44 -27.88
CA PRO A 696 -14.15 -20.32 -27.20
C PRO A 696 -14.20 -19.66 -25.80
N ARG A 697 -15.10 -18.71 -25.55
CA ARG A 697 -15.13 -17.95 -24.27
C ARG A 697 -16.55 -17.55 -23.80
N PRO A 698 -17.49 -18.49 -23.60
CA PRO A 698 -18.86 -18.18 -23.18
C PRO A 698 -18.89 -17.63 -21.75
N ARG A 699 -19.80 -16.68 -21.52
CA ARG A 699 -20.13 -16.14 -20.18
C ARG A 699 -21.60 -16.44 -19.87
N LEU A 700 -21.85 -17.43 -19.00
CA LEU A 700 -23.21 -17.79 -18.58
C LEU A 700 -23.47 -17.37 -17.14
N ARG A 701 -24.64 -16.78 -16.92
CA ARG A 701 -25.12 -16.38 -15.60
C ARG A 701 -26.53 -16.92 -15.36
N PHE A 702 -26.66 -17.83 -14.41
CA PHE A 702 -27.93 -18.35 -13.90
C PHE A 702 -28.25 -17.65 -12.58
N ALA A 703 -29.35 -16.89 -12.53
CA ALA A 703 -29.73 -16.08 -11.37
C ALA A 703 -31.26 -16.00 -11.17
N PRO A 704 -31.95 -17.15 -11.00
CA PRO A 704 -33.38 -17.18 -10.70
C PRO A 704 -33.71 -16.51 -9.36
N ARG A 705 -34.94 -16.00 -9.23
CA ARG A 705 -35.46 -15.37 -8.00
C ARG A 705 -36.83 -15.93 -7.63
N ALA A 706 -37.00 -16.42 -6.41
CA ALA A 706 -38.28 -16.87 -5.85
C ALA A 706 -38.52 -16.26 -4.44
N ARG A 707 -39.78 -16.07 -4.00
CA ARG A 707 -40.08 -15.79 -2.58
C ARG A 707 -40.17 -17.12 -1.80
N ALA A 708 -40.99 -18.06 -2.25
CA ALA A 708 -41.09 -19.44 -1.76
C ALA A 708 -40.89 -20.45 -2.91
N CYS A 709 -40.20 -21.56 -2.65
CA CYS A 709 -39.99 -22.66 -3.60
C CYS A 709 -39.90 -24.00 -2.87
N ALA A 710 -40.53 -25.04 -3.41
CA ALA A 710 -40.32 -26.43 -2.97
C ALA A 710 -38.97 -26.94 -3.49
N SER A 711 -38.73 -26.79 -4.80
CA SER A 711 -37.46 -27.06 -5.46
C SER A 711 -37.19 -26.02 -6.57
N LEU A 712 -35.92 -25.81 -6.93
CA LEU A 712 -35.59 -25.16 -8.21
C LEU A 712 -34.79 -26.19 -9.01
N PRO A 713 -34.94 -26.35 -10.33
CA PRO A 713 -34.11 -27.31 -11.05
C PRO A 713 -32.74 -26.74 -11.40
N ALA A 714 -31.77 -27.66 -11.54
CA ALA A 714 -30.36 -27.37 -11.68
C ALA A 714 -30.00 -27.13 -13.16
N PRO A 715 -29.49 -25.95 -13.56
CA PRO A 715 -28.95 -25.80 -14.90
C PRO A 715 -27.70 -26.67 -15.07
N ALA A 716 -27.75 -27.61 -16.02
CA ALA A 716 -26.68 -28.52 -16.41
C ALA A 716 -26.13 -28.18 -17.81
N PRO A 717 -25.46 -27.02 -17.99
CA PRO A 717 -24.96 -26.65 -19.31
C PRO A 717 -23.82 -27.59 -19.74
N ALA A 718 -24.02 -28.32 -20.84
CA ALA A 718 -22.98 -29.05 -21.54
C ALA A 718 -22.20 -28.08 -22.44
N LEU A 719 -20.92 -27.84 -22.12
CA LEU A 719 -20.08 -26.91 -22.90
C LEU A 719 -18.76 -27.53 -23.31
N ARG A 720 -18.48 -27.48 -24.61
CA ARG A 720 -17.13 -27.69 -25.18
C ARG A 720 -16.51 -26.32 -25.42
N SER A 721 -15.65 -25.88 -24.50
CA SER A 721 -15.05 -24.54 -24.54
C SER A 721 -13.68 -24.46 -23.86
N PRO A 722 -12.68 -23.78 -24.45
CA PRO A 722 -11.37 -23.60 -23.82
C PRO A 722 -11.39 -22.77 -22.52
N ARG A 723 -12.25 -21.75 -22.39
CA ARG A 723 -12.25 -20.82 -21.23
C ARG A 723 -13.65 -20.36 -20.78
N PRO A 724 -14.58 -21.26 -20.45
CA PRO A 724 -15.93 -20.89 -20.04
C PRO A 724 -15.94 -20.17 -18.69
N ARG A 725 -16.84 -19.19 -18.53
CA ARG A 725 -17.13 -18.50 -17.27
C ARG A 725 -18.58 -18.73 -16.88
N LEU A 726 -18.82 -19.61 -15.89
CA LEU A 726 -20.17 -19.90 -15.38
C LEU A 726 -20.38 -19.30 -13.99
N ARG A 727 -21.53 -18.67 -13.79
CA ARG A 727 -21.95 -18.13 -12.51
C ARG A 727 -23.37 -18.58 -12.17
N PHE A 728 -23.50 -19.36 -11.11
CA PHE A 728 -24.76 -19.79 -10.52
C PHE A 728 -25.04 -18.95 -9.28
N ALA A 729 -26.13 -18.19 -9.25
CA ALA A 729 -26.46 -17.26 -8.18
C ALA A 729 -28.00 -17.13 -7.94
N PRO A 730 -28.70 -18.25 -7.63
CA PRO A 730 -30.12 -18.22 -7.29
C PRO A 730 -30.38 -17.40 -6.02
N ARG A 731 -31.59 -16.83 -5.90
CA ARG A 731 -32.04 -16.07 -4.74
C ARG A 731 -33.43 -16.54 -4.28
N ALA A 732 -33.57 -16.94 -3.01
CA ALA A 732 -34.85 -17.29 -2.39
C ALA A 732 -35.05 -16.54 -1.05
N ARG A 733 -36.30 -16.31 -0.60
CA ARG A 733 -36.56 -15.88 0.80
C ARG A 733 -36.64 -17.13 1.70
N ALA A 734 -37.54 -18.06 1.40
CA ALA A 734 -37.66 -19.39 2.01
C ALA A 734 -37.58 -20.47 0.91
N CYS A 735 -36.90 -21.58 1.15
CA CYS A 735 -36.87 -22.72 0.23
C CYS A 735 -36.48 -23.98 1.03
N ALA A 736 -37.17 -25.10 0.79
CA ALA A 736 -36.87 -26.38 1.42
C ALA A 736 -35.49 -26.91 0.96
N SER A 737 -35.25 -26.89 -0.36
CA SER A 737 -33.97 -27.21 -0.99
C SER A 737 -33.66 -26.27 -2.17
N LEU A 738 -32.42 -25.77 -2.29
CA LEU A 738 -31.94 -25.15 -3.55
C LEU A 738 -31.36 -26.25 -4.45
N PRO A 739 -31.19 -26.14 -5.77
CA PRO A 739 -30.51 -27.18 -6.56
C PRO A 739 -28.99 -27.08 -6.53
N ALA A 740 -28.33 -28.23 -6.73
CA ALA A 740 -26.90 -28.36 -6.98
C ALA A 740 -26.61 -28.38 -8.51
N PRO A 741 -26.14 -27.27 -9.11
CA PRO A 741 -25.68 -27.31 -10.51
C PRO A 741 -24.49 -28.26 -10.70
N ALA A 742 -24.65 -29.25 -11.58
CA ALA A 742 -23.65 -30.23 -11.96
C ALA A 742 -23.19 -30.02 -13.42
N PRO A 743 -22.48 -28.92 -13.76
CA PRO A 743 -22.05 -28.69 -15.12
C PRO A 743 -20.97 -29.71 -15.53
N ALA A 744 -21.25 -30.50 -16.57
CA ALA A 744 -20.26 -31.34 -17.24
C ALA A 744 -19.45 -30.48 -18.24
N LEU A 745 -18.16 -30.26 -17.98
CA LEU A 745 -17.31 -29.41 -18.84
C LEU A 745 -16.02 -30.12 -19.23
N ARG A 746 -15.77 -30.18 -20.54
CA ARG A 746 -14.46 -30.47 -21.14
C ARG A 746 -13.80 -29.14 -21.52
N SER A 747 -12.86 -28.67 -20.69
CA SER A 747 -12.28 -27.33 -20.82
C SER A 747 -10.87 -27.22 -20.22
N PRO A 748 -9.86 -26.65 -20.91
CA PRO A 748 -8.55 -26.36 -20.34
C PRO A 748 -8.53 -25.42 -19.12
N ARG A 749 -9.37 -24.36 -19.09
CA ARG A 749 -9.32 -23.35 -18.00
C ARG A 749 -10.71 -22.83 -17.56
N PRO A 750 -11.62 -23.67 -17.07
CA PRO A 750 -12.96 -23.25 -16.66
C PRO A 750 -12.92 -22.38 -15.40
N ARG A 751 -13.82 -21.39 -15.35
CA ARG A 751 -14.06 -20.55 -14.16
C ARG A 751 -15.50 -20.71 -13.71
N LEU A 752 -15.73 -21.46 -12.62
CA LEU A 752 -17.06 -21.68 -12.04
C LEU A 752 -17.23 -20.94 -10.73
N ARG A 753 -18.36 -20.27 -10.56
CA ARG A 753 -18.74 -19.58 -9.33
C ARG A 753 -20.16 -19.96 -8.92
N PHE A 754 -20.28 -20.62 -7.78
CA PHE A 754 -21.52 -20.96 -7.11
C PHE A 754 -21.75 -19.97 -5.95
N ALA A 755 -22.83 -19.20 -5.97
CA ALA A 755 -23.11 -18.15 -4.99
C ALA A 755 -24.62 -17.96 -4.74
N PRO A 756 -25.34 -19.03 -4.29
CA PRO A 756 -26.75 -18.94 -3.91
C PRO A 756 -26.96 -17.98 -2.73
N ARG A 757 -28.17 -17.41 -2.62
CA ARG A 757 -28.58 -16.52 -1.52
C ARG A 757 -29.96 -16.93 -0.99
N ALA A 758 -30.08 -17.21 0.30
CA ALA A 758 -31.35 -17.48 0.99
C ALA A 758 -31.50 -16.60 2.25
N ARG A 759 -32.74 -16.31 2.72
CA ARG A 759 -32.95 -15.77 4.07
C ARG A 759 -33.04 -16.91 5.07
N ALA A 760 -33.97 -17.85 4.90
CA ALA A 760 -34.09 -19.11 5.65
C ALA A 760 -34.05 -20.31 4.67
N CYS A 761 -33.43 -21.41 5.08
CA CYS A 761 -33.34 -22.63 4.27
C CYS A 761 -33.02 -23.83 5.18
N ALA A 762 -33.73 -24.93 5.00
CA ALA A 762 -33.49 -26.18 5.72
C ALA A 762 -32.14 -26.80 5.30
N SER A 763 -31.90 -26.96 3.99
CA SER A 763 -30.63 -27.46 3.45
C SER A 763 -30.21 -26.80 2.11
N LEU A 764 -28.91 -26.45 1.97
CA LEU A 764 -28.33 -25.97 0.70
C LEU A 764 -27.48 -27.06 0.01
N PRO A 765 -27.96 -27.78 -1.02
CA PRO A 765 -27.19 -28.88 -1.58
C PRO A 765 -25.94 -28.43 -2.32
N ALA A 766 -25.07 -29.42 -2.44
CA ALA A 766 -23.66 -29.23 -2.71
C ALA A 766 -23.39 -29.42 -4.21
N PRO A 767 -22.95 -28.38 -4.95
CA PRO A 767 -22.55 -28.56 -6.34
C PRO A 767 -21.38 -29.55 -6.44
N ALA A 768 -21.58 -30.64 -7.19
CA ALA A 768 -20.59 -31.67 -7.50
C ALA A 768 -20.18 -31.61 -8.99
N PRO A 769 -19.45 -30.57 -9.44
CA PRO A 769 -19.05 -30.48 -10.84
C PRO A 769 -18.01 -31.56 -11.17
N ALA A 770 -18.34 -32.45 -12.10
CA ALA A 770 -17.39 -33.36 -12.73
C ALA A 770 -16.59 -32.61 -13.81
N LEU A 771 -15.29 -32.37 -13.59
CA LEU A 771 -14.44 -31.63 -14.53
C LEU A 771 -13.18 -32.40 -14.89
N ARG A 772 -12.98 -32.61 -16.20
CA ARG A 772 -11.68 -32.99 -16.78
C ARG A 772 -11.00 -31.71 -17.29
N SER A 773 -10.06 -31.17 -16.51
CA SER A 773 -9.43 -29.88 -16.82
C SER A 773 -8.03 -29.71 -16.23
N PRO A 774 -7.03 -29.19 -16.98
CA PRO A 774 -5.70 -28.92 -16.44
C PRO A 774 -5.62 -27.84 -15.36
N ARG A 775 -6.45 -26.78 -15.44
CA ARG A 775 -6.35 -25.61 -14.53
C ARG A 775 -7.72 -25.03 -14.13
N PRO A 776 -8.65 -25.81 -13.53
CA PRO A 776 -9.96 -25.33 -13.13
C PRO A 776 -9.87 -24.32 -11.97
N ARG A 777 -10.74 -23.31 -12.02
CA ARG A 777 -10.94 -22.35 -10.92
C ARG A 777 -12.38 -22.43 -10.42
N LEU A 778 -12.58 -23.05 -9.25
CA LEU A 778 -13.90 -23.19 -8.62
C LEU A 778 -14.03 -22.31 -7.38
N ARG A 779 -15.15 -21.61 -7.26
CA ARG A 779 -15.47 -20.80 -6.09
C ARG A 779 -16.89 -21.09 -5.61
N PHE A 780 -17.00 -21.63 -4.40
CA PHE A 780 -18.25 -21.87 -3.67
C PHE A 780 -18.41 -20.76 -2.61
N ALA A 781 -19.47 -19.97 -2.69
CA ALA A 781 -19.71 -18.82 -1.82
C ALA A 781 -21.21 -18.58 -1.53
N PRO A 782 -21.92 -19.57 -0.96
CA PRO A 782 -23.33 -19.42 -0.57
C PRO A 782 -23.49 -18.35 0.53
N ARG A 783 -24.68 -17.75 0.61
CA ARG A 783 -25.05 -16.76 1.64
C ARG A 783 -26.42 -17.08 2.23
N ALA A 784 -26.53 -17.24 3.54
CA ALA A 784 -27.79 -17.42 4.27
C ALA A 784 -27.91 -16.43 5.45
N ARG A 785 -29.12 -16.10 5.91
CA ARG A 785 -29.30 -15.43 7.22
C ARG A 785 -29.38 -16.49 8.33
N ALA A 786 -30.32 -17.42 8.24
CA ALA A 786 -30.46 -18.61 9.10
C ALA A 786 -30.44 -19.89 8.24
N CYS A 787 -29.83 -20.97 8.75
CA CYS A 787 -29.76 -22.27 8.07
C CYS A 787 -29.50 -23.38 9.08
N ALA A 788 -30.27 -24.47 9.02
CA ALA A 788 -30.12 -25.62 9.89
C ALA A 788 -28.83 -26.40 9.55
N SER A 789 -28.67 -26.80 8.28
CA SER A 789 -27.46 -27.48 7.79
C SER A 789 -27.06 -27.03 6.39
N LEU A 790 -25.75 -26.94 6.13
CA LEU A 790 -25.21 -26.64 4.80
C LEU A 790 -24.44 -27.87 4.28
N PRO A 791 -24.94 -28.57 3.25
CA PRO A 791 -24.20 -29.62 2.56
C PRO A 791 -22.83 -29.19 2.01
N ALA A 792 -21.88 -30.13 2.05
CA ALA A 792 -20.48 -29.90 1.74
C ALA A 792 -20.16 -30.21 0.26
N PRO A 793 -19.67 -29.24 -0.55
CA PRO A 793 -19.34 -29.52 -1.95
C PRO A 793 -18.17 -30.51 -2.05
N ALA A 794 -18.41 -31.65 -2.72
CA ALA A 794 -17.45 -32.72 -2.99
C ALA A 794 -17.10 -32.80 -4.50
N PRO A 795 -16.37 -31.82 -5.06
CA PRO A 795 -16.00 -31.86 -6.47
C PRO A 795 -14.99 -32.99 -6.72
N ALA A 796 -15.36 -33.96 -7.54
CA ALA A 796 -14.43 -34.94 -8.10
C ALA A 796 -13.64 -34.30 -9.27
N LEU A 797 -12.34 -34.08 -9.09
CA LEU A 797 -11.50 -33.44 -10.12
C LEU A 797 -10.25 -34.26 -10.42
N ARG A 798 -10.06 -34.60 -11.70
CA ARG A 798 -8.79 -35.05 -12.27
C ARG A 798 -8.13 -33.86 -12.96
N SER A 799 -7.15 -33.24 -12.29
CA SER A 799 -6.56 -31.96 -12.75
C SER A 799 -5.12 -31.77 -12.25
N PRO A 800 -4.15 -31.37 -13.10
CA PRO A 800 -2.79 -31.03 -12.67
C PRO A 800 -2.67 -29.88 -11.64
N ARG A 801 -3.46 -28.80 -11.79
CA ARG A 801 -3.32 -27.57 -10.96
C ARG A 801 -4.66 -26.92 -10.58
N PRO A 802 -5.57 -27.61 -9.86
CA PRO A 802 -6.88 -27.08 -9.49
C PRO A 802 -6.75 -25.95 -8.45
N ARG A 803 -7.61 -24.93 -8.58
CA ARG A 803 -7.78 -23.86 -7.59
C ARG A 803 -9.20 -23.86 -7.04
N LEU A 804 -9.38 -24.35 -5.82
CA LEU A 804 -10.69 -24.41 -5.14
C LEU A 804 -10.77 -23.41 -3.99
N ARG A 805 -11.87 -22.68 -3.92
CA ARG A 805 -12.15 -21.74 -2.84
C ARG A 805 -13.57 -21.94 -2.29
N PHE A 806 -13.66 -22.33 -1.03
CA PHE A 806 -14.89 -22.47 -0.26
C PHE A 806 -15.01 -21.28 0.69
N ALA A 807 -16.05 -20.46 0.58
CA ALA A 807 -16.24 -19.25 1.36
C ALA A 807 -17.73 -18.94 1.64
N PRO A 808 -18.45 -19.87 2.32
CA PRO A 808 -19.84 -19.65 2.73
C PRO A 808 -19.96 -18.48 3.72
N ARG A 809 -21.13 -17.84 3.78
CA ARG A 809 -21.44 -16.76 4.72
C ARG A 809 -22.82 -16.99 5.37
N ALA A 810 -22.90 -17.01 6.70
CA ALA A 810 -24.15 -17.10 7.46
C ALA A 810 -24.22 -16.00 8.54
N ARG A 811 -25.42 -15.61 9.00
CA ARG A 811 -25.57 -14.81 10.24
C ARG A 811 -25.64 -15.75 11.44
N ALA A 812 -26.62 -16.65 11.48
CA ALA A 812 -26.77 -17.74 12.45
C ALA A 812 -26.80 -19.08 11.72
N CYS A 813 -26.20 -20.13 12.30
CA CYS A 813 -26.18 -21.47 11.73
C CYS A 813 -25.84 -22.48 12.83
N ALA A 814 -26.57 -23.60 12.90
CA ALA A 814 -26.25 -24.67 13.84
C ALA A 814 -24.91 -25.34 13.48
N SER A 815 -24.71 -25.69 12.20
CA SER A 815 -23.46 -26.25 11.67
C SER A 815 -23.12 -25.75 10.24
N LEU A 816 -21.89 -25.28 10.00
CA LEU A 816 -21.40 -24.99 8.62
C LEU A 816 -21.01 -26.31 7.89
N PRO A 817 -20.63 -26.37 6.59
CA PRO A 817 -20.15 -27.62 5.98
C PRO A 817 -18.65 -27.88 6.16
N ALA A 818 -18.27 -29.15 6.20
CA ALA A 818 -16.90 -29.65 6.04
C ALA A 818 -16.68 -30.18 4.60
N PRO A 819 -16.21 -29.36 3.65
CA PRO A 819 -15.87 -29.84 2.30
C PRO A 819 -14.75 -30.89 2.34
N ALA A 820 -15.06 -32.09 1.82
CA ALA A 820 -14.16 -33.22 1.66
C ALA A 820 -13.87 -33.49 0.16
N PRO A 821 -13.15 -32.59 -0.55
CA PRO A 821 -12.84 -32.83 -1.95
C PRO A 821 -11.85 -33.99 -2.08
N ALA A 822 -12.23 -35.04 -2.80
CA ALA A 822 -11.32 -36.10 -3.25
C ALA A 822 -10.58 -35.60 -4.50
N LEU A 823 -9.26 -35.38 -4.40
CA LEU A 823 -8.46 -34.87 -5.52
C LEU A 823 -7.21 -35.73 -5.75
N ARG A 824 -7.07 -36.21 -6.99
CA ARG A 824 -5.81 -36.73 -7.56
C ARG A 824 -5.17 -35.61 -8.39
N SER A 825 -4.17 -34.93 -7.82
CA SER A 825 -3.57 -33.73 -8.45
C SER A 825 -2.12 -33.50 -7.99
N PRO A 826 -1.17 -33.19 -8.88
CA PRO A 826 0.20 -32.74 -8.59
C PRO A 826 0.31 -31.54 -7.63
N ARG A 827 -0.44 -30.46 -7.90
CA ARG A 827 -0.26 -29.15 -7.23
C ARG A 827 -1.58 -28.45 -6.90
N PRO A 828 -2.48 -29.06 -6.10
CA PRO A 828 -3.77 -28.47 -5.77
C PRO A 828 -3.61 -27.26 -4.85
N ARG A 829 -4.44 -26.23 -5.06
CA ARG A 829 -4.55 -25.06 -4.18
C ARG A 829 -5.97 -24.99 -3.61
N LEU A 830 -6.13 -25.37 -2.34
CA LEU A 830 -7.43 -25.33 -1.64
C LEU A 830 -7.46 -24.24 -0.59
N ARG A 831 -8.56 -23.47 -0.57
CA ARG A 831 -8.80 -22.43 0.44
C ARG A 831 -10.19 -22.55 1.02
N PHE A 832 -10.25 -22.82 2.32
CA PHE A 832 -11.48 -22.85 3.12
C PHE A 832 -11.53 -21.57 3.98
N ALA A 833 -12.55 -20.74 3.79
CA ALA A 833 -12.70 -19.45 4.45
C ALA A 833 -14.18 -19.10 4.74
N PRO A 834 -14.90 -19.94 5.52
CA PRO A 834 -16.27 -19.66 5.93
C PRO A 834 -16.36 -18.42 6.82
N ARG A 835 -17.52 -17.77 6.86
CA ARG A 835 -17.81 -16.61 7.72
C ARG A 835 -19.17 -16.76 8.41
N ALA A 836 -19.22 -16.66 9.73
CA ALA A 836 -20.47 -16.64 10.52
C ALA A 836 -20.48 -15.44 11.50
N ARG A 837 -21.67 -14.97 11.94
CA ARG A 837 -21.75 -14.08 13.12
C ARG A 837 -21.82 -14.94 14.40
N ALA A 838 -22.81 -15.83 14.51
CA ALA A 838 -22.94 -16.84 15.57
C ALA A 838 -23.00 -18.25 14.94
N CYS A 839 -22.38 -19.22 15.59
CA CYS A 839 -22.46 -20.64 15.22
C CYS A 839 -22.21 -21.52 16.45
N ALA A 840 -23.00 -22.57 16.63
CA ALA A 840 -22.80 -23.54 17.70
C ALA A 840 -21.47 -24.31 17.46
N SER A 841 -21.34 -24.92 16.29
CA SER A 841 -20.09 -25.55 15.83
C SER A 841 -19.78 -25.15 14.38
N LEU A 842 -18.49 -25.04 14.04
CA LEU A 842 -18.07 -25.23 12.65
C LEU A 842 -17.69 -26.71 12.51
N PRO A 843 -17.72 -27.34 11.33
CA PRO A 843 -17.09 -28.66 11.13
C PRO A 843 -15.79 -28.59 10.33
N ALA A 844 -14.99 -29.63 10.54
CA ALA A 844 -13.60 -29.76 10.12
C ALA A 844 -13.50 -30.30 8.69
N PRO A 845 -13.04 -29.51 7.70
CA PRO A 845 -12.77 -30.07 6.38
C PRO A 845 -11.67 -31.14 6.43
N ALA A 846 -11.99 -32.35 5.99
CA ALA A 846 -11.10 -33.51 5.90
C ALA A 846 -10.83 -33.87 4.42
N PRO A 847 -10.07 -33.05 3.67
CA PRO A 847 -9.76 -33.39 2.28
C PRO A 847 -8.81 -34.59 2.21
N ALA A 848 -9.25 -35.66 1.55
CA ALA A 848 -8.39 -36.78 1.16
C ALA A 848 -7.62 -36.41 -0.13
N LEU A 849 -6.30 -36.19 -0.03
CA LEU A 849 -5.48 -35.80 -1.19
C LEU A 849 -4.30 -36.74 -1.39
N ARG A 850 -4.19 -37.29 -2.60
CA ARG A 850 -2.97 -37.91 -3.12
C ARG A 850 -2.29 -36.87 -4.04
N SER A 851 -1.24 -36.22 -3.55
CA SER A 851 -0.62 -35.08 -4.23
C SER A 851 0.84 -34.84 -3.80
N PRO A 852 1.80 -34.61 -4.71
CA PRO A 852 3.17 -34.29 -4.35
C PRO A 852 3.39 -32.94 -3.64
N ARG A 853 2.65 -31.88 -4.02
CA ARG A 853 2.86 -30.52 -3.47
C ARG A 853 1.54 -29.77 -3.18
N PRO A 854 0.65 -30.28 -2.30
CA PRO A 854 -0.61 -29.63 -1.99
C PRO A 854 -0.41 -28.34 -1.19
N ARG A 855 -1.22 -27.32 -1.49
CA ARG A 855 -1.30 -26.06 -0.73
C ARG A 855 -2.70 -25.91 -0.13
N LEU A 856 -2.84 -26.15 1.17
CA LEU A 856 -4.10 -26.04 1.90
C LEU A 856 -4.11 -24.84 2.84
N ARG A 857 -5.18 -24.06 2.81
CA ARG A 857 -5.38 -22.92 3.71
C ARG A 857 -6.77 -22.96 4.33
N PHE A 858 -6.83 -23.11 5.65
CA PHE A 858 -8.03 -23.04 6.47
C PHE A 858 -8.04 -21.70 7.21
N ALA A 859 -9.05 -20.87 7.00
CA ALA A 859 -9.16 -19.52 7.56
C ALA A 859 -10.63 -19.11 7.83
N PRO A 860 -11.35 -19.86 8.70
CA PRO A 860 -12.71 -19.51 9.12
C PRO A 860 -12.74 -18.19 9.89
N ARG A 861 -13.88 -17.50 9.88
CA ARG A 861 -14.12 -16.26 10.64
C ARG A 861 -15.47 -16.31 11.35
N ALA A 862 -15.50 -16.12 12.67
CA ALA A 862 -16.73 -16.01 13.47
C ALA A 862 -16.71 -14.75 14.35
N ARG A 863 -17.87 -14.22 14.79
CA ARG A 863 -17.91 -13.24 15.90
C ARG A 863 -17.98 -13.98 17.23
N ALA A 864 -19.00 -14.81 17.44
CA ALA A 864 -19.15 -15.72 18.57
C ALA A 864 -19.25 -17.17 18.07
N CYS A 865 -18.65 -18.11 18.80
CA CYS A 865 -18.68 -19.54 18.50
C CYS A 865 -18.46 -20.33 19.79
N ALA A 866 -19.27 -21.37 20.05
CA ALA A 866 -19.02 -22.24 21.21
C ALA A 866 -17.74 -23.05 20.99
N SER A 867 -17.65 -23.79 19.88
CA SER A 867 -16.44 -24.53 19.49
C SER A 867 -16.11 -24.36 18.00
N LEU A 868 -14.84 -24.07 17.68
CA LEU A 868 -14.35 -24.33 16.33
C LEU A 868 -13.89 -25.81 16.27
N PRO A 869 -13.87 -26.47 15.10
CA PRO A 869 -13.42 -27.86 14.91
C PRO A 869 -11.99 -27.93 14.35
N ALA A 870 -11.31 -29.05 14.60
CA ALA A 870 -9.96 -29.34 14.17
C ALA A 870 -9.95 -29.99 12.76
N PRO A 871 -9.50 -29.30 11.69
CA PRO A 871 -9.30 -29.97 10.40
C PRO A 871 -8.24 -31.07 10.50
N ALA A 872 -8.64 -32.31 10.18
CA ALA A 872 -7.80 -33.51 10.14
C ALA A 872 -7.59 -34.00 8.69
N PRO A 873 -6.82 -33.28 7.85
CA PRO A 873 -6.58 -33.72 6.48
C PRO A 873 -5.68 -34.98 6.49
N ALA A 874 -6.18 -36.08 5.94
CA ALA A 874 -5.38 -37.26 5.62
C ALA A 874 -4.60 -37.01 4.31
N LEU A 875 -3.27 -36.84 4.40
CA LEU A 875 -2.43 -36.54 3.23
C LEU A 875 -1.26 -37.51 3.09
N ARG A 876 -1.19 -38.16 1.93
CA ARG A 876 0.02 -38.83 1.43
C ARG A 876 0.70 -37.89 0.43
N SER A 877 1.78 -37.23 0.84
CA SER A 877 2.42 -36.15 0.05
C SER A 877 3.88 -35.92 0.44
N PRO A 878 4.85 -35.84 -0.49
CA PRO A 878 6.24 -35.47 -0.19
C PRO A 878 6.46 -34.07 0.41
N ARG A 879 5.75 -33.03 -0.06
CA ARG A 879 6.00 -31.64 0.37
C ARG A 879 4.71 -30.82 0.60
N PRO A 880 3.83 -31.22 1.54
CA PRO A 880 2.59 -30.51 1.81
C PRO A 880 2.84 -29.15 2.49
N ARG A 881 2.05 -28.15 2.11
CA ARG A 881 2.03 -26.82 2.74
C ARG A 881 0.65 -26.56 3.32
N LEU A 882 0.49 -26.71 4.64
CA LEU A 882 -0.78 -26.50 5.34
C LEU A 882 -0.72 -25.24 6.21
N ARG A 883 -1.77 -24.42 6.14
CA ARG A 883 -1.92 -23.21 6.95
C ARG A 883 -3.29 -23.15 7.58
N PHE A 884 -3.33 -23.17 8.91
CA PHE A 884 -4.52 -23.01 9.74
C PHE A 884 -4.49 -21.63 10.40
N ALA A 885 -5.49 -20.80 10.11
CA ALA A 885 -5.55 -19.41 10.58
C ALA A 885 -7.00 -18.95 10.85
N PRO A 886 -7.72 -19.61 11.77
CA PRO A 886 -9.06 -19.20 12.18
C PRO A 886 -9.04 -17.82 12.85
N ARG A 887 -10.18 -17.10 12.80
CA ARG A 887 -10.36 -15.81 13.46
C ARG A 887 -11.71 -15.76 14.20
N ALA A 888 -11.72 -15.46 15.49
CA ALA A 888 -12.93 -15.25 16.29
C ALA A 888 -12.86 -13.92 17.06
N ARG A 889 -14.01 -13.34 17.48
CA ARG A 889 -14.00 -12.27 18.51
C ARG A 889 -14.06 -12.91 19.90
N ALA A 890 -15.09 -13.70 20.18
CA ALA A 890 -15.24 -14.53 21.38
C ALA A 890 -15.35 -16.01 20.98
N CYS A 891 -14.75 -16.90 21.77
CA CYS A 891 -14.78 -18.34 21.56
C CYS A 891 -14.61 -19.03 22.93
N ALA A 892 -15.42 -20.04 23.26
CA ALA A 892 -15.18 -20.80 24.49
C ALA A 892 -13.88 -21.62 24.36
N SER A 893 -13.74 -22.38 23.25
CA SER A 893 -12.53 -23.17 22.96
C SER A 893 -12.06 -23.09 21.49
N LEU A 894 -10.74 -22.97 21.25
CA LEU A 894 -10.13 -23.01 19.90
C LEU A 894 -9.40 -24.33 19.59
N PRO A 895 -9.94 -25.24 18.77
CA PRO A 895 -9.54 -26.63 18.56
C PRO A 895 -8.09 -26.82 18.09
N ALA A 896 -7.58 -28.00 18.44
CA ALA A 896 -6.26 -28.52 18.10
C ALA A 896 -6.29 -29.35 16.79
N PRO A 897 -5.86 -28.82 15.63
CA PRO A 897 -5.73 -29.63 14.42
C PRO A 897 -4.72 -30.78 14.60
N ALA A 898 -5.18 -32.01 14.38
CA ALA A 898 -4.39 -33.25 14.40
C ALA A 898 -4.25 -33.86 12.99
N PRO A 899 -3.48 -33.24 12.07
CA PRO A 899 -3.29 -33.79 10.74
C PRO A 899 -2.43 -35.07 10.83
N ALA A 900 -2.98 -36.21 10.38
CA ALA A 900 -2.21 -37.41 10.12
C ALA A 900 -1.45 -37.27 8.78
N LEU A 901 -0.12 -37.10 8.84
CA LEU A 901 0.71 -36.90 7.64
C LEU A 901 1.82 -37.93 7.55
N ARG A 902 1.83 -38.70 6.46
CA ARG A 902 2.99 -39.46 5.99
C ARG A 902 3.69 -38.63 4.90
N SER A 903 4.78 -37.95 5.27
CA SER A 903 5.43 -36.95 4.39
C SER A 903 6.91 -36.72 4.76
N PRO A 904 7.88 -36.75 3.82
CA PRO A 904 9.28 -36.41 4.10
C PRO A 904 9.55 -34.96 4.55
N ARG A 905 8.86 -33.95 3.98
CA ARG A 905 9.16 -32.53 4.26
C ARG A 905 7.89 -31.66 4.45
N PRO A 906 7.03 -31.95 5.44
CA PRO A 906 5.80 -31.19 5.67
C PRO A 906 6.10 -29.79 6.20
N ARG A 907 5.33 -28.80 5.73
CA ARG A 907 5.34 -27.41 6.24
C ARG A 907 3.97 -27.09 6.82
N LEU A 908 3.88 -27.05 8.16
CA LEU A 908 2.64 -26.77 8.88
C LEU A 908 2.73 -25.43 9.62
N ARG A 909 1.68 -24.60 9.49
CA ARG A 909 1.57 -23.33 10.19
C ARG A 909 0.21 -23.17 10.84
N PHE A 910 0.19 -23.07 12.16
CA PHE A 910 -0.96 -22.80 13.00
C PHE A 910 -0.89 -21.36 13.50
N ALA A 911 -1.88 -20.53 13.18
CA ALA A 911 -1.90 -19.11 13.53
C ALA A 911 -3.33 -18.60 13.78
N PRO A 912 -4.06 -19.16 14.78
CA PRO A 912 -5.38 -18.69 15.17
C PRO A 912 -5.31 -17.25 15.72
N ARG A 913 -6.43 -16.52 15.64
CA ARG A 913 -6.58 -15.17 16.19
C ARG A 913 -7.91 -15.04 16.94
N ALA A 914 -7.90 -14.65 18.20
CA ALA A 914 -9.09 -14.36 19.01
C ALA A 914 -8.98 -12.97 19.69
N ARG A 915 -10.10 -12.34 20.08
CA ARG A 915 -10.05 -11.20 21.03
C ARG A 915 -10.10 -11.74 22.46
N ALA A 916 -11.15 -12.49 22.81
CA ALA A 916 -11.30 -13.22 24.08
C ALA A 916 -11.43 -14.73 23.81
N CYS A 917 -10.85 -15.55 24.67
CA CYS A 917 -10.93 -17.01 24.61
C CYS A 917 -10.78 -17.58 26.02
N ALA A 918 -11.67 -18.46 26.46
CA ALA A 918 -11.53 -19.11 27.77
C ALA A 918 -10.33 -20.06 27.76
N SER A 919 -10.29 -21.00 26.81
CA SER A 919 -9.15 -21.90 26.62
C SER A 919 -8.78 -22.04 25.13
N LEU A 920 -7.48 -22.16 24.85
CA LEU A 920 -6.98 -22.58 23.55
C LEU A 920 -6.54 -24.06 23.73
N PRO A 921 -6.95 -25.04 22.93
CA PRO A 921 -6.32 -26.37 22.96
C PRO A 921 -5.02 -26.54 22.14
N ALA A 922 -4.22 -27.53 22.56
CA ALA A 922 -2.88 -27.86 22.10
C ALA A 922 -2.89 -28.71 20.82
N PRO A 923 -2.39 -28.24 19.65
CA PRO A 923 -2.27 -29.10 18.47
C PRO A 923 -1.26 -30.23 18.71
N ALA A 924 -1.73 -31.48 18.61
CA ALA A 924 -0.95 -32.71 18.70
C ALA A 924 -0.85 -33.43 17.34
N PRO A 925 -0.11 -32.88 16.35
CA PRO A 925 0.06 -33.57 15.08
C PRO A 925 0.93 -34.82 15.26
N ALA A 926 0.37 -36.01 14.98
CA ALA A 926 1.13 -37.23 14.83
C ALA A 926 1.83 -37.24 13.46
N LEU A 927 3.17 -37.10 13.44
CA LEU A 927 3.94 -37.04 12.19
C LEU A 927 5.08 -38.06 12.19
N ARG A 928 5.08 -38.93 11.17
CA ARG A 928 6.25 -39.72 10.77
C ARG A 928 6.91 -39.02 9.57
N SER A 929 8.02 -38.32 9.80
CA SER A 929 8.64 -37.45 8.78
C SER A 929 10.13 -37.20 9.07
N PRO A 930 11.06 -37.33 8.10
CA PRO A 930 12.48 -36.98 8.30
C PRO A 930 12.78 -35.50 8.62
N ARG A 931 12.10 -34.54 7.99
CA ARG A 931 12.43 -33.10 8.14
C ARG A 931 11.18 -32.19 8.27
N PRO A 932 10.32 -32.38 9.29
CA PRO A 932 9.12 -31.57 9.47
C PRO A 932 9.45 -30.12 9.87
N ARG A 933 8.69 -29.17 9.34
CA ARG A 933 8.74 -27.74 9.72
C ARG A 933 7.38 -27.33 10.28
N LEU A 934 7.26 -27.24 11.61
CA LEU A 934 6.04 -26.84 12.29
C LEU A 934 6.19 -25.45 12.92
N ARG A 935 5.18 -24.60 12.74
CA ARG A 935 5.12 -23.26 13.34
C ARG A 935 3.76 -23.01 13.99
N PHE A 936 3.78 -22.80 15.30
CA PHE A 936 2.64 -22.45 16.12
C PHE A 936 2.76 -20.97 16.54
N ALA A 937 1.78 -20.14 16.17
CA ALA A 937 1.80 -18.70 16.41
C ALA A 937 0.38 -18.14 16.64
N PRO A 938 -0.33 -18.61 17.70
CA PRO A 938 -1.65 -18.07 18.07
C PRO A 938 -1.54 -16.60 18.51
N ARG A 939 -2.63 -15.86 18.38
CA ARG A 939 -2.75 -14.47 18.83
C ARG A 939 -4.05 -14.24 19.58
N ALA A 940 -4.01 -13.74 20.81
CA ALA A 940 -5.17 -13.36 21.61
C ALA A 940 -5.02 -11.91 22.14
N ARG A 941 -6.12 -11.24 22.51
CA ARG A 941 -6.03 -10.01 23.35
C ARG A 941 -6.06 -10.43 24.83
N ALA A 942 -7.10 -11.13 25.25
CA ALA A 942 -7.23 -11.74 26.58
C ALA A 942 -7.45 -13.26 26.43
N CYS A 943 -6.84 -14.04 27.32
CA CYS A 943 -7.06 -15.48 27.44
C CYS A 943 -6.77 -15.92 28.89
N ALA A 944 -7.58 -16.82 29.44
CA ALA A 944 -7.31 -17.36 30.78
C ALA A 944 -6.01 -18.21 30.74
N SER A 945 -5.95 -19.17 29.82
CA SER A 945 -4.76 -20.01 29.60
C SER A 945 -4.40 -20.14 28.11
N LEU A 946 -3.09 -20.22 27.82
CA LEU A 946 -2.60 -20.65 26.51
C LEU A 946 -2.08 -22.11 26.61
N PRO A 947 -2.31 -22.98 25.61
CA PRO A 947 -1.98 -24.40 25.66
C PRO A 947 -0.56 -24.70 25.25
N ALA A 948 -0.07 -25.79 25.81
CA ALA A 948 1.20 -26.43 25.52
C ALA A 948 1.04 -27.45 24.38
N PRO A 949 1.39 -27.14 23.12
CA PRO A 949 1.40 -28.15 22.06
C PRO A 949 2.38 -29.29 22.38
N ALA A 950 1.85 -30.52 22.42
CA ALA A 950 2.60 -31.77 22.63
C ALA A 950 2.62 -32.62 21.34
N PRO A 951 3.38 -32.20 20.29
CA PRO A 951 3.48 -33.01 19.08
C PRO A 951 4.28 -34.28 19.36
N ALA A 952 3.66 -35.46 19.14
CA ALA A 952 4.38 -36.73 19.07
C ALA A 952 5.08 -36.86 17.71
N LEU A 953 6.41 -36.72 17.68
CA LEU A 953 7.19 -36.79 16.43
C LEU A 953 8.26 -37.87 16.51
N ARG A 954 8.21 -38.81 15.56
CA ARG A 954 9.33 -39.68 15.20
C ARG A 954 10.01 -39.10 13.95
N SER A 955 11.14 -38.41 14.14
CA SER A 955 11.80 -37.63 13.09
C SER A 955 13.29 -37.40 13.36
N PRO A 956 14.22 -37.64 12.42
CA PRO A 956 15.64 -37.32 12.59
C PRO A 956 15.99 -35.84 12.78
N ARG A 957 15.33 -34.91 12.06
CA ARG A 957 15.70 -33.47 12.08
C ARG A 957 14.47 -32.53 12.13
N PRO A 958 13.63 -32.59 13.19
CA PRO A 958 12.45 -31.74 13.30
C PRO A 958 12.82 -30.28 13.54
N ARG A 959 12.06 -29.35 12.93
CA ARG A 959 12.14 -27.91 13.20
C ARG A 959 10.80 -27.40 13.73
N LEU A 960 10.74 -27.15 15.04
CA LEU A 960 9.53 -26.67 15.73
C LEU A 960 9.72 -25.24 16.22
N ARG A 961 8.73 -24.39 15.96
CA ARG A 961 8.71 -23.00 16.44
C ARG A 961 7.37 -22.67 17.08
N PHE A 962 7.42 -22.33 18.36
CA PHE A 962 6.29 -21.87 19.17
C PHE A 962 6.46 -20.37 19.45
N ALA A 963 5.51 -19.55 19.03
CA ALA A 963 5.57 -18.10 19.17
C ALA A 963 4.16 -17.49 19.37
N PRO A 964 3.46 -17.86 20.46
CA PRO A 964 2.17 -17.27 20.81
C PRO A 964 2.31 -15.77 21.13
N ARG A 965 1.23 -15.01 20.97
CA ARG A 965 1.16 -13.58 21.33
C ARG A 965 -0.15 -13.26 22.07
N ALA A 966 -0.07 -12.71 23.27
CA ALA A 966 -1.23 -12.23 24.04
C ALA A 966 -1.03 -10.77 24.47
N ARG A 967 -2.10 -10.03 24.82
CA ARG A 967 -1.96 -8.77 25.57
C ARG A 967 -1.97 -9.08 27.07
N ALA A 968 -3.06 -9.66 27.58
CA ALA A 968 -3.18 -10.16 28.94
C ALA A 968 -3.40 -11.69 28.92
N CYS A 969 -2.78 -12.39 29.86
CA CYS A 969 -2.92 -13.85 30.01
C CYS A 969 -2.65 -14.23 31.46
N ALA A 970 -3.49 -15.05 32.10
CA ALA A 970 -3.19 -15.51 33.46
C ALA A 970 -1.91 -16.38 33.46
N SER A 971 -1.85 -17.39 32.58
CA SER A 971 -0.67 -18.26 32.41
C SER A 971 -0.27 -18.47 30.94
N LEU A 972 1.02 -18.30 30.59
CA LEU A 972 1.54 -18.77 29.28
C LEU A 972 1.84 -20.28 29.33
N PRO A 973 2.02 -21.03 28.23
CA PRO A 973 2.19 -22.49 28.31
C PRO A 973 3.65 -22.94 28.46
N ALA A 974 3.83 -24.09 29.11
CA ALA A 974 5.03 -24.93 29.09
C ALA A 974 4.89 -26.08 28.07
N PRO A 975 5.34 -25.93 26.81
CA PRO A 975 5.28 -27.02 25.83
C PRO A 975 6.19 -28.19 26.22
N ALA A 976 5.60 -29.38 26.34
CA ALA A 976 6.27 -30.66 26.61
C ALA A 976 6.22 -31.59 25.37
N PRO A 977 6.95 -31.31 24.28
CA PRO A 977 7.00 -32.22 23.14
C PRO A 977 7.77 -33.50 23.51
N ALA A 978 7.12 -34.65 23.45
CA ALA A 978 7.78 -35.95 23.48
C ALA A 978 8.44 -36.22 22.11
N LEU A 979 9.78 -36.16 22.04
CA LEU A 979 10.53 -36.35 20.79
C LEU A 979 11.60 -37.43 20.95
N ARG A 980 11.54 -38.45 20.08
CA ARG A 980 12.66 -39.35 19.78
C ARG A 980 13.30 -38.88 18.47
N SER A 981 14.44 -38.20 18.56
CA SER A 981 15.08 -37.54 17.40
C SER A 981 16.58 -37.32 17.62
N PRO A 982 17.49 -37.67 16.69
CA PRO A 982 18.93 -37.38 16.81
C PRO A 982 19.31 -35.88 16.87
N ARG A 983 18.66 -35.01 16.07
CA ARG A 983 19.06 -33.57 15.97
C ARG A 983 17.85 -32.61 15.95
N PRO A 984 17.03 -32.55 17.01
CA PRO A 984 15.86 -31.67 17.06
C PRO A 984 16.27 -30.19 17.16
N ARG A 985 15.54 -29.31 16.46
CA ARG A 985 15.65 -27.85 16.58
C ARG A 985 14.34 -27.26 17.08
N LEU A 986 14.32 -26.88 18.35
CA LEU A 986 13.14 -26.36 19.05
C LEU A 986 13.33 -24.90 19.42
N ARG A 987 12.34 -24.05 19.09
CA ARG A 987 12.34 -22.63 19.45
C ARG A 987 11.03 -22.22 20.08
N PHE A 988 11.10 -21.78 21.33
CA PHE A 988 10.00 -21.22 22.11
C PHE A 988 10.22 -19.71 22.27
N ALA A 989 9.27 -18.89 21.83
CA ALA A 989 9.37 -17.44 21.87
C ALA A 989 7.98 -16.79 22.06
N PRO A 990 7.29 -17.06 23.17
CA PRO A 990 6.01 -16.44 23.49
C PRO A 990 6.18 -14.92 23.73
N ARG A 991 5.11 -14.15 23.51
CA ARG A 991 5.09 -12.71 23.77
C ARG A 991 3.80 -12.31 24.49
N ALA A 992 3.89 -11.62 25.62
CA ALA A 992 2.76 -11.06 26.37
C ALA A 992 2.99 -9.56 26.69
N ARG A 993 1.95 -8.79 27.00
CA ARG A 993 2.13 -7.49 27.67
C ARG A 993 2.14 -7.70 29.18
N ALA A 994 1.10 -8.33 29.74
CA ALA A 994 1.00 -8.73 31.14
C ALA A 994 0.81 -10.26 31.26
N CYS A 995 1.43 -10.88 32.27
CA CYS A 995 1.22 -12.26 32.68
C CYS A 995 1.29 -12.41 34.21
N ALA A 996 0.48 -13.29 34.80
CA ALA A 996 0.66 -13.63 36.22
C ALA A 996 1.90 -14.53 36.36
N SER A 997 1.95 -15.66 35.64
CA SER A 997 3.10 -16.57 35.66
C SER A 997 3.52 -17.06 34.26
N LEU A 998 4.81 -17.37 34.14
CA LEU A 998 5.40 -18.00 32.96
C LEU A 998 5.88 -19.41 33.34
N PRO A 999 5.10 -20.48 33.17
CA PRO A 999 5.60 -21.83 33.37
C PRO A 999 6.64 -22.17 32.30
N ALA A 1000 7.64 -22.94 32.70
CA ALA A 1000 8.79 -23.25 31.87
C ALA A 1000 8.61 -24.58 31.14
N PRO A 1001 9.08 -24.70 29.89
CA PRO A 1001 8.95 -25.95 29.14
C PRO A 1001 9.82 -27.05 29.75
N ALA A 1002 9.21 -28.19 30.06
CA ALA A 1002 9.88 -29.44 30.45
C ALA A 1002 9.81 -30.46 29.30
N PRO A 1003 10.55 -30.29 28.19
CA PRO A 1003 10.54 -31.26 27.11
C PRO A 1003 11.28 -32.54 27.54
N ALA A 1004 10.58 -33.67 27.60
CA ALA A 1004 11.21 -34.98 27.70
C ALA A 1004 11.86 -35.35 26.35
N LEU A 1005 13.19 -35.29 26.27
CA LEU A 1005 13.93 -35.56 25.04
C LEU A 1005 14.99 -36.64 25.24
N ARG A 1006 14.87 -37.71 24.45
CA ARG A 1006 15.94 -38.68 24.20
C ARG A 1006 16.59 -38.33 22.85
N SER A 1007 17.76 -37.70 22.87
CA SER A 1007 18.40 -37.17 21.66
C SER A 1007 19.91 -36.97 21.85
N PRO A 1008 20.79 -37.43 20.94
CA PRO A 1008 22.24 -37.16 21.01
C PRO A 1008 22.67 -35.68 20.94
N ARG A 1009 22.01 -34.85 20.10
CA ARG A 1009 22.43 -33.44 19.87
C ARG A 1009 21.24 -32.46 19.78
N PRO A 1010 20.43 -32.28 20.84
CA PRO A 1010 19.29 -31.38 20.82
C PRO A 1010 19.73 -29.90 20.79
N ARG A 1011 19.01 -29.08 20.01
CA ARG A 1011 19.15 -27.61 20.01
C ARG A 1011 17.85 -26.96 20.47
N LEU A 1012 17.85 -26.45 21.69
CA LEU A 1012 16.70 -25.80 22.32
C LEU A 1012 16.98 -24.31 22.52
N ARG A 1013 16.04 -23.47 22.10
CA ARG A 1013 16.08 -22.03 22.35
C ARG A 1013 14.77 -21.55 22.95
N PHE A 1014 14.85 -20.99 24.14
CA PHE A 1014 13.74 -20.41 24.86
C PHE A 1014 13.98 -18.90 25.04
N ALA A 1015 13.05 -18.08 24.54
CA ALA A 1015 13.20 -16.62 24.49
C ALA A 1015 11.83 -15.90 24.61
N PRO A 1016 11.13 -16.05 25.75
CA PRO A 1016 9.87 -15.35 26.03
C PRO A 1016 10.11 -13.84 26.12
N ARG A 1017 9.06 -13.05 25.87
CA ARG A 1017 9.07 -11.60 26.05
C ARG A 1017 7.79 -11.12 26.74
N ALA A 1018 7.91 -10.43 27.87
CA ALA A 1018 6.79 -9.79 28.56
C ALA A 1018 7.07 -8.29 28.76
N ARG A 1019 6.05 -7.45 29.02
CA ARG A 1019 6.28 -6.10 29.58
C ARG A 1019 6.29 -6.21 31.10
N ALA A 1020 5.20 -6.65 31.71
CA ALA A 1020 5.09 -6.97 33.13
C ALA A 1020 4.81 -8.47 33.30
N CYS A 1021 5.44 -9.11 34.28
CA CYS A 1021 5.10 -10.46 34.68
C CYS A 1021 5.46 -10.68 36.15
N ALA A 1022 4.63 -11.35 36.96
CA ALA A 1022 4.98 -11.56 38.36
C ALA A 1022 6.25 -12.44 38.47
N SER A 1023 6.28 -13.59 37.77
CA SER A 1023 7.46 -14.45 37.69
C SER A 1023 7.91 -14.74 36.25
N LEU A 1024 9.23 -14.71 36.01
CA LEU A 1024 9.82 -15.24 34.79
C LEU A 1024 9.92 -16.78 34.87
N PRO A 1025 10.13 -17.52 33.76
CA PRO A 1025 10.13 -19.00 33.75
C PRO A 1025 11.47 -19.63 34.17
N ALA A 1026 11.44 -20.66 35.03
CA ALA A 1026 12.58 -21.51 35.39
C ALA A 1026 12.56 -22.85 34.63
N PRO A 1027 13.35 -23.01 33.56
CA PRO A 1027 13.34 -24.24 32.78
C PRO A 1027 14.02 -25.41 33.50
N ALA A 1028 13.25 -26.48 33.75
CA ALA A 1028 13.75 -27.77 34.24
C ALA A 1028 13.58 -28.88 33.17
N PRO A 1029 14.37 -28.86 32.07
CA PRO A 1029 14.28 -29.90 31.06
C PRO A 1029 14.95 -31.19 31.56
N ALA A 1030 14.19 -32.29 31.67
CA ALA A 1030 14.75 -33.62 31.84
C ALA A 1030 15.35 -34.11 30.50
N LEU A 1031 16.68 -34.09 30.36
CA LEU A 1031 17.36 -34.51 29.13
C LEU A 1031 18.37 -35.63 29.41
N ARG A 1032 18.22 -36.75 28.71
CA ARG A 1032 19.27 -37.76 28.53
C ARG A 1032 19.90 -37.54 27.15
N SER A 1033 21.10 -36.93 27.11
CA SER A 1033 21.74 -36.51 25.86
C SER A 1033 23.26 -36.33 26.04
N PRO A 1034 24.14 -36.88 25.19
CA PRO A 1034 25.58 -36.66 25.25
C PRO A 1034 26.06 -35.21 25.01
N ARG A 1035 25.42 -34.45 24.10
CA ARG A 1035 25.86 -33.09 23.73
C ARG A 1035 24.70 -32.08 23.55
N PRO A 1036 23.92 -31.78 24.61
CA PRO A 1036 22.81 -30.84 24.52
C PRO A 1036 23.29 -29.40 24.33
N ARG A 1037 22.57 -28.61 23.50
CA ARG A 1037 22.76 -27.16 23.35
C ARG A 1037 21.49 -26.43 23.76
N LEU A 1038 21.49 -25.86 24.96
CA LEU A 1038 20.35 -25.13 25.53
C LEU A 1038 20.65 -23.63 25.62
N ARG A 1039 19.69 -22.80 25.18
CA ARG A 1039 19.78 -21.34 25.32
C ARG A 1039 18.47 -20.78 25.88
N PHE A 1040 18.57 -20.17 27.05
CA PHE A 1040 17.49 -19.48 27.74
C PHE A 1040 17.79 -17.98 27.77
N ALA A 1041 16.90 -17.17 27.19
CA ALA A 1041 17.06 -15.73 27.09
C ALA A 1041 15.71 -15.01 27.21
N PRO A 1042 15.02 -15.12 28.36
CA PRO A 1042 13.78 -14.39 28.63
C PRO A 1042 14.05 -12.87 28.66
N ARG A 1043 13.01 -12.09 28.34
CA ARG A 1043 13.06 -10.63 28.41
C ARG A 1043 11.80 -10.08 29.07
N ALA A 1044 11.93 -9.25 30.10
CA ALA A 1044 10.83 -8.50 30.71
C ALA A 1044 11.18 -7.01 30.82
N ARG A 1045 10.18 -6.12 31.01
CA ARG A 1045 10.46 -4.77 31.53
C ARG A 1045 10.44 -4.80 33.06
N ALA A 1046 9.38 -5.29 33.67
CA ALA A 1046 9.26 -5.50 35.11
C ALA A 1046 9.02 -6.98 35.46
N CYS A 1047 9.62 -7.46 36.55
CA CYS A 1047 9.33 -8.75 37.17
C CYS A 1047 9.39 -8.68 38.70
N ALA A 1048 8.64 -9.52 39.41
CA ALA A 1048 8.86 -9.69 40.86
C ALA A 1048 10.10 -10.57 41.07
N SER A 1049 10.15 -11.76 40.46
CA SER A 1049 11.32 -12.64 40.56
C SER A 1049 11.77 -13.22 39.22
N LEU A 1050 13.09 -13.41 39.10
CA LEU A 1050 13.71 -14.25 38.08
C LEU A 1050 14.02 -15.61 38.72
N PRO A 1051 13.40 -16.72 38.31
CA PRO A 1051 13.66 -17.98 38.99
C PRO A 1051 14.97 -18.63 38.54
N ALA A 1052 15.54 -19.43 39.43
CA ALA A 1052 16.77 -20.18 39.21
C ALA A 1052 16.54 -21.35 38.24
N PRO A 1053 17.32 -21.48 37.16
CA PRO A 1053 17.25 -22.68 36.34
C PRO A 1053 17.92 -23.85 37.06
N ALA A 1054 17.16 -24.89 37.42
CA ALA A 1054 17.66 -26.16 37.98
C ALA A 1054 17.51 -27.31 36.96
N PRO A 1055 18.31 -27.36 35.88
CA PRO A 1055 18.22 -28.46 34.93
C PRO A 1055 18.86 -29.73 35.50
N ALA A 1056 18.08 -30.76 35.79
CA ALA A 1056 18.61 -32.11 36.05
C ALA A 1056 19.14 -32.72 34.73
N LEU A 1057 20.47 -32.79 34.56
CA LEU A 1057 21.10 -33.30 33.33
C LEU A 1057 22.16 -34.36 33.65
N ARG A 1058 21.99 -35.55 33.06
CA ARG A 1058 23.06 -36.56 32.93
C ARG A 1058 23.60 -36.47 31.49
N SER A 1059 24.79 -35.89 31.31
CA SER A 1059 25.37 -35.61 29.99
C SER A 1059 26.88 -35.43 30.06
N PRO A 1060 27.72 -36.08 29.23
CA PRO A 1060 29.17 -35.86 29.19
C PRO A 1060 29.66 -34.45 28.83
N ARG A 1061 29.01 -33.76 27.87
CA ARG A 1061 29.46 -32.43 27.40
C ARG A 1061 28.31 -31.44 27.16
N PRO A 1062 27.54 -31.04 28.19
CA PRO A 1062 26.43 -30.09 28.04
C PRO A 1062 26.92 -28.67 27.73
N ARG A 1063 26.21 -27.96 26.84
CA ARG A 1063 26.40 -26.52 26.58
C ARG A 1063 25.14 -25.75 26.94
N LEU A 1064 25.20 -25.03 28.05
CA LEU A 1064 24.07 -24.32 28.64
C LEU A 1064 24.35 -22.81 28.67
N ARG A 1065 23.39 -22.01 28.19
CA ARG A 1065 23.47 -20.55 28.25
C ARG A 1065 22.18 -19.95 28.80
N PHE A 1066 22.30 -19.29 29.94
CA PHE A 1066 21.25 -18.53 30.59
C PHE A 1066 21.59 -17.04 30.51
N ALA A 1067 20.71 -16.25 29.88
CA ALA A 1067 20.92 -14.81 29.68
C ALA A 1067 19.58 -14.06 29.78
N PRO A 1068 18.91 -14.08 30.95
CA PRO A 1068 17.70 -13.30 31.18
C PRO A 1068 18.02 -11.79 31.10
N ARG A 1069 17.02 -11.00 30.70
CA ARG A 1069 17.12 -9.53 30.67
C ARG A 1069 15.85 -8.90 31.26
N ALA A 1070 15.98 -8.04 32.26
CA ALA A 1070 14.91 -7.22 32.82
C ALA A 1070 15.31 -5.74 32.81
N ARG A 1071 14.35 -4.82 32.91
CA ARG A 1071 14.64 -3.40 33.23
C ARG A 1071 14.67 -3.25 34.75
N ALA A 1072 13.60 -3.64 35.43
CA ALA A 1072 13.50 -3.76 36.88
C ALA A 1072 13.09 -5.19 37.26
N CYS A 1073 13.68 -5.75 38.31
CA CYS A 1073 13.25 -7.03 38.88
C CYS A 1073 13.52 -7.06 40.39
N ALA A 1074 12.59 -7.48 41.25
CA ALA A 1074 12.87 -7.47 42.69
C ALA A 1074 14.04 -8.41 43.04
N SER A 1075 14.09 -9.64 42.51
CA SER A 1075 15.24 -10.54 42.73
C SER A 1075 15.85 -11.08 41.43
N LEU A 1076 17.19 -11.14 41.38
CA LEU A 1076 17.95 -11.91 40.38
C LEU A 1076 18.13 -13.36 40.90
N PRO A 1077 18.29 -14.41 40.06
CA PRO A 1077 18.36 -15.79 40.56
C PRO A 1077 19.75 -16.23 40.99
N ALA A 1078 19.81 -17.09 42.02
CA ALA A 1078 20.95 -17.93 42.36
C ALA A 1078 20.87 -19.24 41.56
N PRO A 1079 21.73 -19.49 40.57
CA PRO A 1079 21.70 -20.74 39.83
C PRO A 1079 22.23 -21.90 40.68
N ALA A 1080 21.37 -22.88 41.01
CA ALA A 1080 21.72 -24.15 41.66
C ALA A 1080 21.54 -25.36 40.71
N PRO A 1081 22.35 -25.50 39.64
CA PRO A 1081 22.21 -26.63 38.74
C PRO A 1081 22.82 -27.92 39.35
N ALA A 1082 22.00 -28.95 39.57
CA ALA A 1082 22.49 -30.30 39.86
C ALA A 1082 22.98 -30.98 38.55
N LEU A 1083 24.30 -30.99 38.31
CA LEU A 1083 24.88 -31.64 37.12
C LEU A 1083 25.90 -32.72 37.51
N ARG A 1084 25.70 -33.93 36.98
CA ARG A 1084 26.71 -35.00 36.92
C ARG A 1084 27.25 -35.06 35.48
N SER A 1085 28.46 -34.56 35.25
CA SER A 1085 29.04 -34.42 33.90
C SER A 1085 30.56 -34.27 33.94
N PRO A 1086 31.36 -35.00 33.13
CA PRO A 1086 32.81 -34.81 33.05
C PRO A 1086 33.31 -33.43 32.57
N ARG A 1087 32.64 -32.81 31.57
CA ARG A 1087 33.09 -31.52 31.00
C ARG A 1087 31.94 -30.55 30.70
N PRO A 1088 31.21 -30.04 31.70
CA PRO A 1088 30.10 -29.10 31.49
C PRO A 1088 30.60 -27.72 31.04
N ARG A 1089 29.86 -27.08 30.13
CA ARG A 1089 30.04 -25.66 29.76
C ARG A 1089 28.77 -24.87 30.10
N LEU A 1090 28.81 -24.14 31.22
CA LEU A 1090 27.72 -23.31 31.71
C LEU A 1090 28.08 -21.82 31.55
N ARG A 1091 27.16 -21.03 30.99
CA ARG A 1091 27.26 -19.57 31.00
C ARG A 1091 25.99 -18.95 31.54
N PHE A 1092 26.12 -18.26 32.66
CA PHE A 1092 25.05 -17.48 33.30
C PHE A 1092 25.40 -16.00 33.20
N ALA A 1093 24.53 -15.22 32.54
CA ALA A 1093 24.76 -13.80 32.28
C ALA A 1093 23.44 -13.00 32.34
N PRO A 1094 22.81 -12.92 33.53
CA PRO A 1094 21.61 -12.10 33.73
C PRO A 1094 21.96 -10.62 33.55
N ARG A 1095 20.98 -9.83 33.09
CA ARG A 1095 21.11 -8.38 32.98
C ARG A 1095 19.84 -7.71 33.53
N ALA A 1096 19.99 -6.83 34.51
CA ALA A 1096 18.94 -5.93 34.98
C ALA A 1096 19.44 -4.47 34.90
N ARG A 1097 18.55 -3.46 34.94
CA ARG A 1097 18.98 -2.10 35.28
C ARG A 1097 18.90 -1.90 36.79
N ALA A 1098 17.77 -2.23 37.40
CA ALA A 1098 17.55 -2.20 38.85
C ALA A 1098 17.19 -3.60 39.40
N CYS A 1099 17.69 -3.94 40.58
CA CYS A 1099 17.24 -5.09 41.37
C CYS A 1099 17.21 -4.82 42.89
N ALA A 1100 16.47 -5.60 43.67
CA ALA A 1100 16.57 -5.55 45.14
C ALA A 1100 17.73 -6.44 45.62
N SER A 1101 17.80 -7.70 45.17
CA SER A 1101 18.88 -8.61 45.57
C SER A 1101 19.58 -9.34 44.42
N LEU A 1102 20.90 -9.49 44.56
CA LEU A 1102 21.74 -10.44 43.83
C LEU A 1102 22.08 -11.59 44.78
N PRO A 1103 21.59 -12.82 44.59
CA PRO A 1103 21.96 -13.96 45.44
C PRO A 1103 23.19 -14.71 44.89
N ALA A 1104 23.95 -15.35 45.79
CA ALA A 1104 25.17 -16.08 45.45
C ALA A 1104 24.87 -17.37 44.68
N PRO A 1105 25.67 -17.74 43.66
CA PRO A 1105 25.51 -19.03 42.99
C PRO A 1105 26.02 -20.19 43.88
N ALA A 1106 25.15 -21.13 44.24
CA ALA A 1106 25.49 -22.38 44.95
C ALA A 1106 25.28 -23.62 44.06
N PRO A 1107 26.17 -23.90 43.07
CA PRO A 1107 26.00 -25.01 42.16
C PRO A 1107 26.47 -26.34 42.78
N ALA A 1108 25.56 -27.29 43.04
CA ALA A 1108 25.92 -28.67 43.38
C ALA A 1108 26.48 -29.43 42.15
N LEU A 1109 27.80 -29.44 41.98
CA LEU A 1109 28.48 -30.02 40.81
C LEU A 1109 29.44 -31.15 41.21
N ARG A 1110 29.22 -32.34 40.61
CA ARG A 1110 30.20 -33.43 40.59
C ARG A 1110 30.77 -33.56 39.17
N SER A 1111 31.99 -33.05 38.96
CA SER A 1111 32.62 -32.97 37.63
C SER A 1111 34.15 -32.83 37.72
N PRO A 1112 34.96 -33.62 37.01
CA PRO A 1112 36.43 -33.46 36.96
C PRO A 1112 36.94 -32.15 36.33
N ARG A 1113 36.29 -31.63 35.27
CA ARG A 1113 36.75 -30.40 34.56
C ARG A 1113 35.61 -29.46 34.17
N PRO A 1114 34.91 -28.80 35.13
CA PRO A 1114 33.83 -27.88 34.83
C PRO A 1114 34.34 -26.55 34.24
N ARG A 1115 33.64 -26.00 33.24
CA ARG A 1115 33.83 -24.62 32.75
C ARG A 1115 32.58 -23.80 33.05
N LEU A 1116 32.63 -22.99 34.10
CA LEU A 1116 31.52 -22.16 34.55
C LEU A 1116 31.89 -20.68 34.37
N ARG A 1117 30.97 -19.91 33.77
CA ARG A 1117 31.09 -18.46 33.69
C ARG A 1117 29.83 -17.80 34.22
N PHE A 1118 29.98 -17.05 35.31
CA PHE A 1118 28.96 -16.23 35.94
C PHE A 1118 29.32 -14.76 35.73
N ALA A 1119 28.47 -14.03 35.00
CA ALA A 1119 28.70 -12.62 34.70
C ALA A 1119 27.38 -11.83 34.78
N PRO A 1120 26.81 -11.69 36.00
CA PRO A 1120 25.65 -10.83 36.22
C PRO A 1120 26.02 -9.37 35.95
N ARG A 1121 25.07 -8.60 35.42
CA ARG A 1121 25.21 -7.16 35.24
C ARG A 1121 23.95 -6.46 35.72
N ALA A 1122 24.09 -5.57 36.69
CA ALA A 1122 23.05 -4.64 37.11
C ALA A 1122 23.62 -3.22 37.10
N ARG A 1123 22.78 -2.18 37.07
CA ARG A 1123 23.25 -0.80 37.32
C ARG A 1123 23.10 -0.46 38.80
N ALA A 1124 21.93 -0.74 39.39
CA ALA A 1124 21.65 -0.58 40.82
C ALA A 1124 21.09 -1.89 41.39
N CYS A 1125 21.63 -2.36 42.53
CA CYS A 1125 21.10 -3.49 43.30
C CYS A 1125 21.33 -3.24 44.79
N ALA A 1126 20.34 -3.52 45.64
CA ALA A 1126 20.39 -3.20 47.07
C ALA A 1126 21.27 -4.16 47.89
N SER A 1127 21.40 -5.44 47.50
CA SER A 1127 22.34 -6.37 48.14
C SER A 1127 23.23 -7.11 47.15
N LEU A 1128 24.52 -7.29 47.52
CA LEU A 1128 25.54 -8.07 46.81
C LEU A 1128 26.05 -9.17 47.77
N PRO A 1129 26.17 -10.43 47.33
CA PRO A 1129 26.52 -11.53 48.23
C PRO A 1129 27.99 -11.95 48.09
N ALA A 1130 28.54 -12.54 49.15
CA ALA A 1130 29.79 -13.32 49.09
C ALA A 1130 29.52 -14.72 48.49
N PRO A 1131 30.31 -15.22 47.52
CA PRO A 1131 30.10 -16.54 46.93
C PRO A 1131 30.64 -17.67 47.81
N ALA A 1132 29.79 -18.63 48.19
CA ALA A 1132 30.19 -19.91 48.82
C ALA A 1132 29.82 -21.12 47.93
N PRO A 1133 30.65 -21.50 46.95
CA PRO A 1133 30.34 -22.62 46.05
C PRO A 1133 30.77 -23.98 46.64
N ALA A 1134 29.82 -24.88 46.93
CA ALA A 1134 30.13 -26.28 47.24
C ALA A 1134 30.51 -27.06 45.96
N LEU A 1135 31.81 -27.11 45.63
CA LEU A 1135 32.36 -27.78 44.44
C LEU A 1135 33.21 -28.99 44.81
N ARG A 1136 32.82 -30.19 44.36
CA ARG A 1136 33.68 -31.39 44.38
C ARG A 1136 34.29 -31.61 42.99
N SER A 1137 35.50 -31.07 42.75
CA SER A 1137 36.18 -31.13 41.44
C SER A 1137 37.72 -30.94 41.56
N PRO A 1138 38.55 -31.83 40.99
CA PRO A 1138 40.02 -31.69 41.00
C PRO A 1138 40.57 -30.54 40.13
N ARG A 1139 39.89 -30.10 39.05
CA ARG A 1139 40.38 -29.01 38.17
C ARG A 1139 39.27 -28.07 37.66
N PRO A 1140 38.67 -27.21 38.51
CA PRO A 1140 37.60 -26.31 38.10
C PRO A 1140 38.12 -25.07 37.34
N ARG A 1141 37.46 -24.70 36.22
CA ARG A 1141 37.66 -23.39 35.56
C ARG A 1141 36.44 -22.51 35.82
N LEU A 1142 36.52 -21.69 36.85
CA LEU A 1142 35.49 -20.75 37.27
C LEU A 1142 35.87 -19.34 36.83
N ARG A 1143 34.89 -18.59 36.32
CA ARG A 1143 35.03 -17.14 36.12
C ARG A 1143 33.80 -16.45 36.66
N PHE A 1144 33.96 -15.76 37.77
CA PHE A 1144 32.98 -14.87 38.38
C PHE A 1144 33.36 -13.43 38.00
N ALA A 1145 32.42 -12.68 37.43
CA ALA A 1145 32.66 -11.30 36.98
C ALA A 1145 31.36 -10.47 37.11
N PRO A 1146 30.89 -10.18 38.33
CA PRO A 1146 29.78 -9.27 38.56
C PRO A 1146 30.16 -7.84 38.15
N ARG A 1147 29.17 -7.04 37.74
CA ARG A 1147 29.32 -5.58 37.57
C ARG A 1147 28.02 -4.92 38.07
N ALA A 1148 28.15 -4.07 39.10
CA ALA A 1148 27.14 -3.14 39.61
C ALA A 1148 27.75 -1.73 39.62
N SER A 1149 26.96 -0.68 39.43
CA SER A 1149 27.45 0.69 39.17
C SER A 1149 27.27 1.67 40.33
N HIS A 1150 26.40 1.38 41.31
CA HIS A 1150 26.15 2.21 42.50
C HIS A 1150 25.91 1.31 43.73
N GLN A 1151 26.54 1.61 44.86
CA GLN A 1151 26.28 1.06 46.21
C GLN A 1151 25.49 2.10 47.02
N LEU A 1152 24.51 1.66 47.82
CA LEU A 1152 23.82 2.47 48.84
C LEU A 1152 24.10 1.80 50.20
N GLY A 1153 24.81 2.49 51.10
CA GLY A 1153 24.94 2.19 52.53
C GLY A 1153 25.98 1.13 52.96
N ARG A 1154 27.00 1.52 53.73
CA ARG A 1154 27.80 0.66 54.64
C ARG A 1154 27.21 0.77 56.05
N PRO A 1155 27.29 -0.31 56.86
CA PRO A 1155 28.04 -0.15 58.11
C PRO A 1155 29.09 -1.25 58.32
N SER A 1156 30.05 -0.91 59.17
CA SER A 1156 31.26 -1.59 59.63
C SER A 1156 30.99 -2.82 60.50
N LEU A 1157 31.91 -3.80 60.50
CA LEU A 1157 32.28 -4.63 61.66
C LEU A 1157 33.55 -5.45 61.32
N THR A 1158 34.51 -5.42 62.24
CA THR A 1158 35.86 -6.01 62.25
C THR A 1158 35.85 -7.47 62.74
N LEU A 1159 36.79 -8.31 62.27
CA LEU A 1159 37.30 -9.51 62.97
C LEU A 1159 38.71 -9.89 62.42
N PRO A 1160 39.59 -10.56 63.22
CA PRO A 1160 41.04 -10.70 62.98
C PRO A 1160 41.49 -11.97 62.20
N LEU A 1161 42.81 -12.04 62.01
CA LEU A 1161 43.65 -12.95 61.19
C LEU A 1161 43.62 -14.45 61.54
N HIS A 1162 43.72 -15.31 60.51
CA HIS A 1162 44.74 -16.37 60.38
C HIS A 1162 44.73 -16.96 58.94
N ALA A 1163 45.93 -17.20 58.38
CA ALA A 1163 46.20 -17.85 57.08
C ALA A 1163 46.83 -19.25 57.30
N PRO A 1164 47.02 -20.16 56.30
CA PRO A 1164 47.98 -19.94 55.19
C PRO A 1164 47.67 -20.54 53.78
N ALA A 1165 48.33 -19.91 52.79
CA ALA A 1165 48.97 -20.37 51.54
C ALA A 1165 48.30 -21.33 50.50
N CYS A 1166 48.23 -20.86 49.24
CA CYS A 1166 48.62 -21.67 48.06
C CYS A 1166 49.04 -20.80 46.85
N ARG A 1167 50.15 -21.21 46.21
CA ARG A 1167 51.09 -20.50 45.33
C ARG A 1167 50.57 -19.93 43.99
N CYS A 1168 51.16 -18.80 43.60
CA CYS A 1168 51.21 -18.24 42.25
C CYS A 1168 52.42 -18.75 41.45
N LEU A 1169 52.31 -18.80 40.11
CA LEU A 1169 53.43 -18.93 39.17
C LEU A 1169 53.30 -17.87 38.07
N SER A 1170 54.41 -17.20 37.79
CA SER A 1170 54.62 -15.98 37.01
C SER A 1170 54.99 -16.21 35.53
N ALA A 1171 55.14 -15.08 34.81
CA ALA A 1171 56.01 -14.78 33.65
C ALA A 1171 55.23 -14.08 32.52
N ALA A 1172 55.71 -13.07 31.79
CA ALA A 1172 56.73 -12.01 31.89
C ALA A 1172 56.52 -11.07 30.66
N SER A 1173 57.32 -10.01 30.52
CA SER A 1173 57.34 -8.93 29.50
C SER A 1173 56.37 -7.77 29.78
N GLY A 1174 56.77 -6.50 29.88
CA GLY A 1174 58.04 -5.82 29.66
C GLY A 1174 57.70 -4.35 29.49
N VAL A 1175 58.31 -3.47 30.30
CA VAL A 1175 58.02 -2.03 30.41
C VAL A 1175 59.03 -1.22 29.60
N ARG A 1176 58.55 -0.14 28.96
CA ARG A 1176 59.17 1.18 28.70
C ARG A 1176 58.11 1.98 27.92
N GLY A 1177 57.71 3.22 28.20
CA GLY A 1177 58.05 4.23 29.19
C GLY A 1177 57.51 5.58 28.66
N SER A 1178 57.11 6.45 29.59
CA SER A 1178 57.08 7.93 29.51
C SER A 1178 55.79 8.75 29.23
N CYS A 1179 55.60 9.70 30.16
CA CYS A 1179 54.93 11.02 30.16
C CYS A 1179 53.39 11.17 30.24
N ALA A 1180 52.91 11.19 31.50
CA ALA A 1180 52.38 12.32 32.29
C ALA A 1180 51.57 13.50 31.67
N SER A 1181 50.61 13.94 32.53
CA SER A 1181 49.96 15.26 32.73
C SER A 1181 49.11 15.83 31.60
N SER A 1182 48.00 16.52 31.81
CA SER A 1182 47.15 16.99 32.94
C SER A 1182 45.89 17.52 32.21
N GLY A 1183 44.67 17.67 32.73
CA GLY A 1183 44.21 17.98 34.07
C GLY A 1183 43.03 18.95 33.88
N THR A 1184 41.80 18.46 34.03
CA THR A 1184 40.61 19.06 34.68
C THR A 1184 39.39 18.19 34.42
#